data_AF-A0A3M7NE53-F1
#
_entry.id   AF-A0A3M7NE53-F1
#
_cell.length_a   1.000
_cell.length_b   1.000
_cell.length_c   1.000
_cell.angle_alpha   90.00
_cell.angle_beta   90.00
_cell.angle_gamma   90.00
#
_symmetry.space_group_name_H-M   'P 1'
#
loop_
_entity.id
_entity.type
_entity.pdbx_description
1 polymer ?
#
loop_
_entity_poly.entity_id
_entity_poly.type
_entity_poly.pdbx_seq_one_letter_code
_entity_poly.pdbx_strand_id
1 'polypeptide(L)'
;MPKKSAPPPDSENATTVVNIADFQRTRDSVIIALATLQSSVQDLSRAYINHANTVLAPGRGGALDSNLTNILSESGLLTGAQAAGAAPVLTLGGEEVTEGKKKRKRVPHDPHAPKRALTPYFLYMQSARAQIARELGDQAKPKEVADEGTRRWTEMPANEKAIWDAQYQKNLAAYRIKMAAYKAGHPVPSDEEASKLVESGKAPELPVKEPEPPKSKRRKTADAPPVKETPKAAKTDWTLFTSSKSALDFQTCSSCPKRYAPDSQPWFSRSIDQTGAHQLDKLIISQLGFLAQRRLARGVKLNHAEACALIASNLQELIRDGNHSVADLMSIGRTMLGRRHVLPSVIATLTELQVEGTFPNGTYLVTVHHPISSDDGDLEKALYGSFLPAPDKAAFALPDPSEYEAEKLPGAVIPVKQGRIVLNEGRARIQLKVTSKGDRPIQVGSHYHFIETNPLLSFDRIRAYGYRLDIPAGTSVRFEPGDTKTVTLVEIAGHKTIRGGNNLASGRVDLSRADKIVENLQEAGFSHVPEPATDKALVAASMTRADYVAIFGPTTGDLVRLGLTDLWIKVEKDFTVYGDECKFGGGKTLREGMGQASGRVDSQSLDTVITNALIVDYTGIYKADIGIKNGIISGIGKAGNPDVMDGVHANLIVSSGTDVIAGEGTIVTAGGIDTHIHLICPQQAYESIASGVTTFLGGGTGPSQGTCATTCTPGLWHMEQMIHAVDSLPVNYGITGKGNDSEPEALRESIEAGACGLKLHEDWGSTPAAIDTCLRVCDELDVQCMIHTDTLNESGFVETTIGAFQGRTIHTYHTEGAGGGHAPDIIKVVEHANVLPSSTNPTRPFTGNTLDEHLDMLMVCHHLSKNIPEDVAFAESRIRAETIAAEDVLHDIGAISMMSSDSQAMGRCGEVVLRTWHTAHKNKVQRGTLQEDEGTGADNFRVKRYVSKYTINPAIAQGMSHAIGSIEVGKRADLVLWTPANFGTKPKLVLVGGMISWAMMGDPNASIPTIEPIYARPMFGPLVPSTSVTFVSQASITSGRIKSYGPLRKQIVAVRNCRNIGKKDMRFNDTMPKMQVDPEMYVVKADGVKLTAEPSAQLPLTQAYYTY
;
A
#
# COMPACT_ATOMS: atom_id res chain seq x y z
N MET A 1 -35.91 -36.99 53.89
CA MET A 1 -36.91 -35.92 53.66
C MET A 1 -36.20 -34.57 53.72
N PRO A 2 -36.74 -33.48 53.14
CA PRO A 2 -37.12 -33.25 51.74
C PRO A 2 -36.33 -32.00 51.20
N LYS A 3 -36.51 -31.42 50.00
CA LYS A 3 -37.62 -31.37 49.03
C LYS A 3 -37.11 -31.43 47.58
N LYS A 4 -37.94 -32.01 46.70
CA LYS A 4 -37.94 -31.78 45.24
C LYS A 4 -38.81 -30.54 44.93
N SER A 5 -38.56 -29.89 43.80
CA SER A 5 -39.54 -29.02 43.09
C SER A 5 -39.71 -29.51 41.65
N ALA A 6 -40.89 -29.25 41.07
CA ALA A 6 -41.44 -29.92 39.89
C ALA A 6 -41.13 -29.20 38.55
N PRO A 7 -41.28 -29.87 37.39
CA PRO A 7 -41.17 -29.24 36.07
C PRO A 7 -42.40 -28.37 35.73
N PRO A 8 -42.28 -27.41 34.79
CA PRO A 8 -43.38 -26.54 34.37
C PRO A 8 -44.38 -27.25 33.42
N PRO A 9 -45.65 -26.80 33.35
CA PRO A 9 -46.72 -27.43 32.58
C PRO A 9 -46.90 -26.86 31.17
N ASP A 10 -47.60 -27.60 30.31
CA ASP A 10 -48.06 -27.17 28.99
C ASP A 10 -49.06 -26.00 29.06
N SER A 11 -49.07 -25.16 28.01
CA SER A 11 -50.07 -24.11 27.84
C SER A 11 -50.51 -23.97 26.37
N GLU A 12 -51.59 -24.68 26.00
CA GLU A 12 -52.42 -24.27 24.87
C GLU A 12 -53.26 -23.03 25.21
N ASN A 13 -53.66 -22.27 24.18
CA ASN A 13 -54.60 -21.15 24.21
C ASN A 13 -54.18 -19.89 25.00
N ALA A 14 -53.41 -19.02 24.34
CA ALA A 14 -53.31 -17.60 24.67
C ALA A 14 -53.83 -16.74 23.51
N THR A 15 -55.06 -16.23 23.62
CA THR A 15 -55.67 -15.34 22.62
C THR A 15 -55.02 -13.95 22.68
N THR A 16 -54.30 -13.56 21.63
CA THR A 16 -53.61 -12.25 21.59
C THR A 16 -54.60 -11.09 21.44
N VAL A 17 -54.80 -10.33 22.52
CA VAL A 17 -55.59 -9.09 22.49
C VAL A 17 -54.70 -7.94 21.97
N VAL A 18 -54.93 -7.51 20.73
CA VAL A 18 -54.23 -6.36 20.14
C VAL A 18 -54.81 -5.07 20.72
N ASN A 19 -53.99 -4.23 21.34
CA ASN A 19 -54.42 -2.89 21.76
C ASN A 19 -54.55 -1.97 20.54
N ILE A 20 -55.77 -1.85 20.02
CA ILE A 20 -56.11 -1.05 18.84
C ILE A 20 -55.67 0.42 19.00
N ALA A 21 -55.72 0.98 20.21
CA ALA A 21 -55.32 2.36 20.49
C ALA A 21 -53.79 2.59 20.43
N ASP A 22 -52.99 1.56 20.69
CA ASP A 22 -51.53 1.64 20.52
C ASP A 22 -51.17 1.47 19.05
N PHE A 23 -51.82 0.53 18.35
CA PHE A 23 -51.63 0.36 16.91
C PHE A 23 -52.01 1.62 16.12
N GLN A 24 -53.12 2.29 16.48
CA GLN A 24 -53.51 3.57 15.90
C GLN A 24 -52.47 4.67 16.16
N ARG A 25 -51.97 4.82 17.40
CA ARG A 25 -50.91 5.80 17.70
C ARG A 25 -49.60 5.51 16.96
N THR A 26 -49.22 4.24 16.81
CA THR A 26 -48.03 3.84 16.02
C THR A 26 -48.24 4.16 14.55
N ARG A 27 -49.40 3.81 13.97
CA ARG A 27 -49.76 4.16 12.58
C ARG A 27 -49.69 5.67 12.34
N ASP A 28 -50.27 6.47 13.24
CA ASP A 28 -50.36 7.92 13.06
C ASP A 28 -48.98 8.58 13.19
N SER A 29 -48.13 8.07 14.10
CA SER A 29 -46.71 8.47 14.18
C SER A 29 -45.92 8.12 12.91
N VAL A 30 -46.15 6.93 12.33
CA VAL A 30 -45.54 6.52 11.05
C VAL A 30 -46.02 7.39 9.88
N ILE A 31 -47.30 7.76 9.84
CA ILE A 31 -47.84 8.68 8.81
C ILE A 31 -47.18 10.06 8.92
N ILE A 32 -47.01 10.61 10.13
CA ILE A 32 -46.31 11.89 10.34
C ILE A 32 -44.83 11.79 9.93
N ALA A 33 -44.16 10.68 10.24
CA ALA A 33 -42.77 10.44 9.82
C ALA A 33 -42.64 10.35 8.29
N LEU A 34 -43.57 9.65 7.61
CA LEU A 34 -43.61 9.55 6.15
C LEU A 34 -43.85 10.92 5.49
N ALA A 35 -44.80 11.72 6.00
CA ALA A 35 -45.03 13.08 5.51
C ALA A 35 -43.79 13.98 5.69
N THR A 36 -43.07 13.84 6.81
CA THR A 36 -41.82 14.57 7.08
C THR A 36 -40.69 14.15 6.12
N LEU A 37 -40.57 12.85 5.84
CA LEU A 37 -39.63 12.30 4.87
C LEU A 37 -39.93 12.80 3.45
N GLN A 38 -41.21 12.78 3.05
CA GLN A 38 -41.67 13.25 1.74
C GLN A 38 -41.36 14.75 1.52
N SER A 39 -41.59 15.59 2.54
CA SER A 39 -41.21 17.01 2.51
C SER A 39 -39.69 17.18 2.37
N SER A 40 -38.90 16.40 3.12
CA SER A 40 -37.44 16.42 3.07
C SER A 40 -36.88 16.01 1.69
N VAL A 41 -37.51 15.02 1.04
CA VAL A 41 -37.17 14.59 -0.33
C VAL A 41 -37.50 15.69 -1.35
N GLN A 42 -38.63 16.39 -1.20
CA GLN A 42 -38.98 17.54 -2.06
C GLN A 42 -37.98 18.70 -1.91
N ASP A 43 -37.59 19.06 -0.69
CA ASP A 43 -36.61 20.12 -0.44
C ASP A 43 -35.21 19.75 -0.96
N LEU A 44 -34.77 18.49 -0.77
CA LEU A 44 -33.51 17.99 -1.33
C LEU A 44 -33.52 18.02 -2.87
N SER A 45 -34.63 17.61 -3.49
CA SER A 45 -34.79 17.61 -4.95
C SER A 45 -34.77 19.03 -5.51
N ARG A 46 -35.45 19.98 -4.84
CA ARG A 46 -35.43 21.41 -5.20
C ARG A 46 -34.03 22.01 -5.03
N ALA A 47 -33.32 21.67 -3.95
CA ALA A 47 -31.93 22.11 -3.74
C ALA A 47 -30.98 21.55 -4.81
N TYR A 48 -31.13 20.28 -5.19
CA TYR A 48 -30.36 19.64 -6.26
C TYR A 48 -30.62 20.28 -7.63
N ILE A 49 -31.89 20.51 -7.99
CA ILE A 49 -32.26 21.18 -9.26
C ILE A 49 -31.71 22.62 -9.28
N ASN A 50 -31.81 23.37 -8.19
CA ASN A 50 -31.24 24.72 -8.11
C ASN A 50 -29.71 24.70 -8.25
N HIS A 51 -29.03 23.73 -7.63
CA HIS A 51 -27.58 23.58 -7.78
C HIS A 51 -27.19 23.20 -9.21
N ALA A 52 -27.88 22.21 -9.81
CA ALA A 52 -27.66 21.79 -11.19
C ALA A 52 -27.88 22.95 -12.18
N ASN A 53 -28.96 23.73 -12.04
CA ASN A 53 -29.21 24.91 -12.86
C ASN A 53 -28.14 26.00 -12.68
N THR A 54 -27.56 26.12 -11.47
CA THR A 54 -26.45 27.06 -11.20
C THR A 54 -25.14 26.62 -11.84
N VAL A 55 -24.89 25.30 -11.92
CA VAL A 55 -23.65 24.72 -12.48
C VAL A 55 -23.71 24.60 -14.00
N LEU A 56 -24.86 24.25 -14.58
CA LEU A 56 -24.99 23.88 -15.99
C LEU A 56 -25.29 25.04 -16.95
N ALA A 57 -25.69 26.23 -16.46
CA ALA A 57 -26.10 27.33 -17.34
C ALA A 57 -25.72 28.75 -16.84
N PRO A 58 -24.43 29.11 -16.77
CA PRO A 58 -24.02 30.50 -16.58
C PRO A 58 -24.28 31.32 -17.85
N GLY A 59 -25.41 32.04 -17.91
CA GLY A 59 -25.60 33.15 -18.85
C GLY A 59 -26.48 32.91 -20.10
N ARG A 60 -27.22 31.80 -20.20
CA ARG A 60 -28.31 31.65 -21.20
C ARG A 60 -29.56 31.08 -20.57
N GLY A 61 -30.70 31.75 -20.77
CA GLY A 61 -31.97 31.43 -20.12
C GLY A 61 -32.67 30.22 -20.73
N GLY A 62 -32.37 29.02 -20.21
CA GLY A 62 -33.14 27.80 -20.43
C GLY A 62 -33.37 27.09 -19.10
N ALA A 63 -34.58 27.20 -18.53
CA ALA A 63 -34.90 26.57 -17.26
C ALA A 63 -35.30 25.10 -17.46
N LEU A 64 -34.68 24.19 -16.70
CA LEU A 64 -35.25 22.86 -16.44
C LEU A 64 -36.43 23.02 -15.48
N ASP A 65 -37.62 23.31 -16.02
CA ASP A 65 -38.84 23.31 -15.23
C ASP A 65 -40.07 22.87 -16.04
N SER A 66 -40.78 21.85 -15.53
CA SER A 66 -42.16 21.38 -15.83
C SER A 66 -42.35 19.85 -15.90
N ASN A 67 -41.33 19.05 -16.22
CA ASN A 67 -41.56 17.63 -16.56
C ASN A 67 -41.42 16.62 -15.39
N LEU A 68 -40.54 16.87 -14.41
CA LEU A 68 -40.27 15.87 -13.36
C LEU A 68 -41.42 15.70 -12.35
N THR A 69 -42.15 16.77 -12.04
CA THR A 69 -43.30 16.75 -11.13
C THR A 69 -44.46 15.94 -11.71
N ASN A 70 -44.67 16.00 -13.03
CA ASN A 70 -45.66 15.19 -13.74
C ASN A 70 -45.27 13.70 -13.73
N ILE A 71 -44.00 13.38 -14.02
CA ILE A 71 -43.48 12.00 -13.97
C ILE A 71 -43.65 11.38 -12.58
N LEU A 72 -43.43 12.14 -11.50
CA LEU A 72 -43.65 11.71 -10.11
C LEU A 72 -45.13 11.57 -9.74
N SER A 73 -46.04 12.20 -10.48
CA SER A 73 -47.49 12.07 -10.33
C SER A 73 -48.02 10.85 -11.08
N GLU A 74 -47.54 10.61 -12.31
CA GLU A 74 -47.92 9.46 -13.15
C GLU A 74 -47.38 8.12 -12.62
N SER A 75 -46.26 8.13 -11.91
CA SER A 75 -45.66 6.94 -11.28
C SER A 75 -46.31 6.55 -9.93
N GLY A 76 -47.43 7.18 -9.55
CA GLY A 76 -48.26 6.74 -8.42
C GLY A 76 -47.71 7.03 -7.01
N LEU A 77 -46.57 7.72 -6.89
CA LEU A 77 -46.00 8.12 -5.59
C LEU A 77 -46.81 9.20 -4.84
N LEU A 78 -47.82 9.80 -5.48
CA LEU A 78 -48.54 10.98 -4.99
C LEU A 78 -50.07 10.88 -5.09
N THR A 79 -50.70 9.81 -4.57
CA THR A 79 -52.17 9.80 -4.38
C THR A 79 -52.60 9.29 -3.01
N GLY A 80 -53.30 10.15 -2.25
CA GLY A 80 -53.97 9.79 -1.00
C GLY A 80 -54.87 10.91 -0.48
N ALA A 81 -56.19 10.70 -0.53
CA ALA A 81 -57.27 11.52 0.07
C ALA A 81 -57.69 12.84 -0.61
N GLN A 82 -58.57 12.73 -1.63
CA GLN A 82 -59.70 13.67 -1.81
C GLN A 82 -61.02 12.88 -1.71
N ALA A 83 -61.67 12.88 -0.53
CA ALA A 83 -63.04 12.34 -0.36
C ALA A 83 -63.68 12.74 0.98
N ALA A 84 -64.03 14.02 1.18
CA ALA A 84 -65.09 14.51 2.08
C ALA A 84 -65.31 16.02 1.88
N GLY A 85 -66.56 16.50 1.89
CA GLY A 85 -66.89 17.86 1.48
C GLY A 85 -67.09 18.89 2.62
N ALA A 86 -66.82 20.15 2.26
CA ALA A 86 -67.48 21.40 2.69
C ALA A 86 -67.87 21.67 4.18
N ALA A 87 -67.06 22.53 4.82
CA ALA A 87 -67.45 23.68 5.66
C ALA A 87 -68.21 23.44 7.02
N PRO A 88 -68.19 24.40 7.99
CA PRO A 88 -67.67 25.78 7.93
C PRO A 88 -66.65 26.18 9.03
N VAL A 89 -66.28 27.46 8.98
CA VAL A 89 -65.30 28.18 9.81
C VAL A 89 -65.66 28.23 11.31
N LEU A 90 -64.64 28.10 12.18
CA LEU A 90 -64.64 28.69 13.52
C LEU A 90 -63.26 29.29 13.84
N THR A 91 -63.23 30.61 14.10
CA THR A 91 -62.04 31.36 14.52
C THR A 91 -61.98 31.47 16.04
N LEU A 92 -60.90 31.00 16.66
CA LEU A 92 -60.41 31.48 17.96
C LEU A 92 -58.88 31.54 17.90
N GLY A 93 -58.30 32.65 18.35
CA GLY A 93 -56.86 32.92 18.27
C GLY A 93 -56.06 32.45 19.48
N GLY A 94 -54.73 32.56 19.40
CA GLY A 94 -53.83 32.28 20.51
C GLY A 94 -52.38 32.06 20.07
N GLU A 95 -51.60 33.15 20.11
CA GLU A 95 -50.15 33.22 20.41
C GLU A 95 -49.14 32.36 19.59
N GLU A 96 -48.28 33.05 18.84
CA GLU A 96 -47.02 32.49 18.33
C GLU A 96 -46.02 32.25 19.47
N VAL A 97 -45.46 31.03 19.55
CA VAL A 97 -44.20 30.75 20.26
C VAL A 97 -43.21 30.18 19.26
N THR A 98 -42.17 30.93 18.93
CA THR A 98 -41.17 30.54 17.93
C THR A 98 -39.98 29.81 18.57
N GLU A 99 -39.71 28.58 18.11
CA GLU A 99 -38.54 27.82 18.56
C GLU A 99 -37.21 28.36 18.01
N GLY A 100 -36.21 28.49 18.89
CA GLY A 100 -34.94 29.13 18.59
C GLY A 100 -33.88 28.23 17.94
N LYS A 101 -33.41 28.59 16.74
CA LYS A 101 -32.18 28.04 16.15
C LYS A 101 -30.93 28.69 16.76
N LYS A 102 -30.10 27.91 17.47
CA LYS A 102 -28.81 28.37 18.04
C LYS A 102 -27.80 28.74 16.95
N LYS A 103 -27.54 30.04 16.77
CA LYS A 103 -26.41 30.55 15.95
C LYS A 103 -25.09 30.47 16.73
N ARG A 104 -23.98 30.18 16.03
CA ARG A 104 -22.61 30.39 16.55
C ARG A 104 -22.47 31.84 17.05
N LYS A 105 -22.02 32.03 18.30
CA LYS A 105 -21.72 33.37 18.84
C LYS A 105 -20.58 34.00 18.03
N ARG A 106 -20.84 35.16 17.39
CA ARG A 106 -19.76 36.06 16.95
C ARG A 106 -19.10 36.67 18.18
N VAL A 107 -17.80 36.93 18.11
CA VAL A 107 -17.08 37.74 19.11
C VAL A 107 -17.76 39.12 19.20
N PRO A 108 -17.97 39.70 20.39
CA PRO A 108 -18.53 41.04 20.52
C PRO A 108 -17.72 42.07 19.73
N HIS A 109 -18.41 42.98 19.04
CA HIS A 109 -17.76 44.12 18.38
C HIS A 109 -17.20 45.04 19.46
N ASP A 110 -15.90 45.32 19.43
CA ASP A 110 -15.31 46.37 20.27
C ASP A 110 -15.86 47.73 19.80
N PRO A 111 -16.64 48.46 20.62
CA PRO A 111 -17.26 49.72 20.22
C PRO A 111 -16.25 50.86 20.01
N HIS A 112 -15.00 50.70 20.47
CA HIS A 112 -13.93 51.70 20.33
C HIS A 112 -13.04 51.46 19.11
N ALA A 113 -13.19 50.34 18.40
CA ALA A 113 -12.46 50.07 17.17
C ALA A 113 -12.91 51.01 16.02
N PRO A 114 -11.98 51.67 15.29
CA PRO A 114 -12.31 52.49 14.14
C PRO A 114 -13.12 51.74 13.07
N LYS A 115 -14.14 52.38 12.49
CA LYS A 115 -14.93 51.82 11.38
C LYS A 115 -14.08 51.76 10.10
N ARG A 116 -14.16 50.65 9.36
CA ARG A 116 -13.44 50.45 8.09
C ARG A 116 -13.89 51.47 7.03
N ALA A 117 -12.94 51.91 6.21
CA ALA A 117 -13.23 52.74 5.03
C ALA A 117 -14.18 52.01 4.07
N LEU A 118 -15.19 52.73 3.56
CA LEU A 118 -16.12 52.23 2.55
C LEU A 118 -15.42 52.06 1.21
N THR A 119 -15.69 50.96 0.50
CA THR A 119 -15.12 50.69 -0.83
C THR A 119 -15.62 51.69 -1.89
N PRO A 120 -14.93 51.82 -3.04
CA PRO A 120 -15.33 52.74 -4.12
C PRO A 120 -16.80 52.59 -4.53
N TYR A 121 -17.30 51.35 -4.66
CA TYR A 121 -18.70 51.07 -4.95
C TYR A 121 -19.66 51.58 -3.86
N PHE A 122 -19.33 51.42 -2.58
CA PHE A 122 -20.18 51.93 -1.50
C PHE A 122 -20.15 53.46 -1.38
N LEU A 123 -19.04 54.10 -1.75
CA LEU A 123 -18.95 55.56 -1.85
C LEU A 123 -19.83 56.09 -3.00
N TYR A 124 -19.76 55.46 -4.18
CA TYR A 124 -20.67 55.73 -5.30
C TYR A 124 -22.15 55.54 -4.89
N MET A 125 -22.48 54.45 -4.22
CA MET A 125 -23.86 54.17 -3.79
C MET A 125 -24.37 55.12 -2.70
N GLN A 126 -23.52 55.88 -2.00
CA GLN A 126 -24.00 56.92 -1.07
C GLN A 126 -24.64 58.10 -1.80
N SER A 127 -24.09 58.54 -2.94
CA SER A 127 -24.68 59.62 -3.75
C SER A 127 -25.69 59.10 -4.77
N ALA A 128 -25.38 58.00 -5.46
CA ALA A 128 -26.17 57.51 -6.58
C ALA A 128 -27.54 56.96 -6.15
N ARG A 129 -27.65 56.36 -4.96
CA ARG A 129 -28.88 55.67 -4.51
C ARG A 129 -30.11 56.58 -4.49
N ALA A 130 -29.97 57.84 -4.06
CA ALA A 130 -31.07 58.80 -4.02
C ALA A 130 -31.46 59.36 -5.41
N GLN A 131 -30.58 59.21 -6.41
CA GLN A 131 -30.90 59.51 -7.80
C GLN A 131 -31.55 58.30 -8.48
N ILE A 132 -30.96 57.10 -8.36
CA ILE A 132 -31.49 55.85 -8.89
C ILE A 132 -32.90 55.58 -8.34
N ALA A 133 -33.15 55.82 -7.05
CA ALA A 133 -34.50 55.68 -6.47
C ALA A 133 -35.53 56.65 -7.08
N ARG A 134 -35.14 57.88 -7.43
CA ARG A 134 -36.04 58.84 -8.10
C ARG A 134 -36.28 58.48 -9.56
N GLU A 135 -35.27 57.95 -10.24
CA GLU A 135 -35.38 57.51 -11.64
C GLU A 135 -36.19 56.22 -11.80
N LEU A 136 -36.18 55.33 -10.79
CA LEU A 136 -37.03 54.13 -10.73
C LEU A 136 -38.44 54.41 -10.15
N GLY A 137 -38.69 55.62 -9.64
CA GLY A 137 -39.97 56.07 -9.08
C GLY A 137 -40.20 55.72 -7.61
N ASP A 138 -41.11 56.46 -6.97
CA ASP A 138 -41.33 56.47 -5.51
C ASP A 138 -41.81 55.14 -4.88
N GLN A 139 -42.06 54.10 -5.69
CA GLN A 139 -42.45 52.75 -5.25
C GLN A 139 -41.32 51.71 -5.41
N ALA A 140 -40.14 52.11 -5.91
CA ALA A 140 -39.01 51.21 -6.15
C ALA A 140 -38.49 50.59 -4.85
N LYS A 141 -38.36 49.26 -4.81
CA LYS A 141 -37.91 48.55 -3.60
C LYS A 141 -36.42 48.76 -3.38
N PRO A 142 -35.93 48.78 -2.11
CA PRO A 142 -34.52 48.98 -1.81
C PRO A 142 -33.54 47.98 -2.46
N LYS A 143 -34.05 46.81 -2.88
CA LYS A 143 -33.31 45.82 -3.68
C LYS A 143 -33.16 46.24 -5.14
N GLU A 144 -34.25 46.66 -5.79
CA GLU A 144 -34.25 47.11 -7.20
C GLU A 144 -33.30 48.30 -7.41
N VAL A 145 -33.27 49.24 -6.46
CA VAL A 145 -32.31 50.37 -6.43
C VAL A 145 -30.86 49.91 -6.26
N ALA A 146 -30.62 48.80 -5.56
CA ALA A 146 -29.27 48.24 -5.36
C ALA A 146 -28.81 47.40 -6.56
N ASP A 147 -29.71 46.66 -7.19
CA ASP A 147 -29.45 45.86 -8.39
C ASP A 147 -29.11 46.82 -9.57
N GLU A 148 -29.89 47.89 -9.77
CA GLU A 148 -29.60 48.92 -10.79
C GLU A 148 -28.32 49.71 -10.49
N GLY A 149 -28.03 50.01 -9.21
CA GLY A 149 -26.76 50.61 -8.79
C GLY A 149 -25.55 49.70 -9.09
N THR A 150 -25.72 48.39 -8.95
CA THR A 150 -24.68 47.40 -9.30
C THR A 150 -24.46 47.35 -10.82
N ARG A 151 -25.54 47.42 -11.62
CA ARG A 151 -25.47 47.48 -13.09
C ARG A 151 -24.72 48.72 -13.56
N ARG A 152 -25.12 49.90 -13.10
CA ARG A 152 -24.48 51.18 -13.45
C ARG A 152 -23.01 51.24 -13.01
N TRP A 153 -22.68 50.73 -11.83
CA TRP A 153 -21.28 50.62 -11.40
C TRP A 153 -20.47 49.69 -12.31
N THR A 154 -21.05 48.56 -12.73
CA THR A 154 -20.38 47.63 -13.65
C THR A 154 -20.05 48.32 -14.98
N GLU A 155 -21.04 48.99 -15.58
CA GLU A 155 -20.94 49.67 -16.88
C GLU A 155 -20.12 50.99 -16.84
N MET A 156 -19.91 51.60 -15.66
CA MET A 156 -19.22 52.89 -15.54
C MET A 156 -17.78 52.84 -16.09
N PRO A 157 -17.37 53.81 -16.94
CA PRO A 157 -16.00 53.92 -17.46
C PRO A 157 -14.92 54.03 -16.37
N ALA A 158 -13.71 53.55 -16.66
CA ALA A 158 -12.61 53.53 -15.69
C ALA A 158 -12.19 54.92 -15.19
N ASN A 159 -12.27 55.95 -16.05
CA ASN A 159 -12.00 57.35 -15.68
C ASN A 159 -13.04 57.93 -14.71
N GLU A 160 -14.27 57.42 -14.70
CA GLU A 160 -15.31 57.83 -13.73
C GLU A 160 -15.18 57.04 -12.41
N LYS A 161 -14.83 55.74 -12.50
CA LYS A 161 -14.48 54.91 -11.33
C LYS A 161 -13.30 55.50 -10.54
N ALA A 162 -12.30 56.03 -11.22
CA ALA A 162 -11.11 56.64 -10.62
C ALA A 162 -11.39 57.74 -9.59
N ILE A 163 -12.53 58.46 -9.71
CA ILE A 163 -12.96 59.47 -8.72
C ILE A 163 -13.27 58.81 -7.38
N TRP A 164 -13.98 57.68 -7.41
CA TRP A 164 -14.35 56.89 -6.24
C TRP A 164 -13.17 56.12 -5.66
N ASP A 165 -12.25 55.65 -6.51
CA ASP A 165 -10.99 55.05 -6.09
C ASP A 165 -10.09 56.07 -5.36
N ALA A 166 -9.96 57.30 -5.88
CA ALA A 166 -9.22 58.37 -5.22
C ALA A 166 -9.83 58.73 -3.85
N GLN A 167 -11.16 58.80 -3.75
CA GLN A 167 -11.84 59.03 -2.46
C GLN A 167 -11.67 57.85 -1.50
N TYR A 168 -11.67 56.61 -2.00
CA TYR A 168 -11.38 55.43 -1.20
C TYR A 168 -9.96 55.45 -0.65
N GLN A 169 -8.94 55.79 -1.45
CA GLN A 169 -7.55 55.87 -0.98
C GLN A 169 -7.37 56.93 0.12
N LYS A 170 -8.02 58.10 0.00
CA LYS A 170 -8.04 59.11 1.09
C LYS A 170 -8.67 58.55 2.38
N ASN A 171 -9.85 57.93 2.27
CA ASN A 171 -10.55 57.34 3.42
C ASN A 171 -9.75 56.18 4.04
N LEU A 172 -9.04 55.39 3.23
CA LEU A 172 -8.19 54.29 3.68
C LEU A 172 -6.94 54.79 4.41
N ALA A 173 -6.34 55.90 3.95
CA ALA A 173 -5.22 56.55 4.64
C ALA A 173 -5.66 57.08 6.02
N ALA A 174 -6.79 57.78 6.10
CA ALA A 174 -7.36 58.25 7.37
C ALA A 174 -7.70 57.08 8.32
N TYR A 175 -8.25 55.99 7.79
CA TYR A 175 -8.51 54.76 8.55
C TYR A 175 -7.22 54.12 9.09
N ARG A 176 -6.13 54.09 8.32
CA ARG A 176 -4.82 53.57 8.76
C ARG A 176 -4.25 54.36 9.95
N ILE A 177 -4.34 55.70 9.93
CA ILE A 177 -3.92 56.56 11.05
C ILE A 177 -4.74 56.24 12.31
N LYS A 178 -6.07 56.16 12.18
CA LYS A 178 -6.97 55.81 13.30
C LYS A 178 -6.68 54.41 13.87
N MET A 179 -6.43 53.43 13.00
CA MET A 179 -6.07 52.08 13.41
C MET A 179 -4.68 52.00 14.06
N ALA A 180 -3.73 52.85 13.67
CA ALA A 180 -2.43 52.92 14.33
C ALA A 180 -2.56 53.47 15.76
N ALA A 181 -3.31 54.57 15.95
CA ALA A 181 -3.61 55.12 17.28
C ALA A 181 -4.33 54.09 18.18
N TYR A 182 -5.37 53.44 17.66
CA TYR A 182 -6.10 52.39 18.36
C TYR A 182 -5.20 51.21 18.76
N LYS A 183 -4.36 50.70 17.84
CA LYS A 183 -3.40 49.61 18.15
C LYS A 183 -2.34 50.00 19.16
N ALA A 184 -1.96 51.27 19.22
CA ALA A 184 -1.01 51.81 20.20
C ALA A 184 -1.67 52.18 21.55
N GLY A 185 -2.99 52.02 21.70
CA GLY A 185 -3.71 52.38 22.93
C GLY A 185 -3.90 53.88 23.14
N HIS A 186 -3.72 54.69 22.09
CA HIS A 186 -3.92 56.14 22.12
C HIS A 186 -5.36 56.52 21.74
N PRO A 187 -5.85 57.72 22.14
CA PRO A 187 -7.13 58.25 21.67
C PRO A 187 -7.20 58.27 20.14
N VAL A 188 -8.29 57.73 19.59
CA VAL A 188 -8.51 57.68 18.14
C VAL A 188 -8.89 59.06 17.62
N PRO A 189 -8.16 59.64 16.63
CA PRO A 189 -8.51 60.95 16.06
C PRO A 189 -9.91 60.96 15.42
N SER A 190 -10.56 62.13 15.42
CA SER A 190 -11.79 62.38 14.67
C SER A 190 -11.57 62.25 13.15
N ASP A 191 -12.64 62.19 12.35
CA ASP A 191 -12.52 62.09 10.89
C ASP A 191 -11.86 63.33 10.27
N GLU A 192 -12.09 64.53 10.83
CA GLU A 192 -11.42 65.75 10.39
C GLU A 192 -9.93 65.78 10.75
N GLU A 193 -9.55 65.36 11.96
CA GLU A 193 -8.15 65.32 12.39
C GLU A 193 -7.36 64.29 11.58
N ALA A 194 -7.92 63.10 11.37
CA ALA A 194 -7.29 62.08 10.53
C ALA A 194 -7.15 62.55 9.07
N SER A 195 -8.12 63.29 8.54
CA SER A 195 -8.05 63.85 7.17
C SER A 195 -6.98 64.94 7.06
N LYS A 196 -6.90 65.87 8.03
CA LYS A 196 -5.85 66.89 8.10
C LYS A 196 -4.45 66.28 8.22
N LEU A 197 -4.31 65.17 8.95
CA LEU A 197 -3.04 64.44 9.03
C LEU A 197 -2.65 63.81 7.68
N VAL A 198 -3.59 63.21 6.95
CA VAL A 198 -3.36 62.71 5.57
C VAL A 198 -2.94 63.84 4.63
N GLU A 199 -3.61 64.99 4.68
CA GLU A 199 -3.31 66.15 3.83
C GLU A 199 -1.97 66.83 4.17
N SER A 200 -1.49 66.70 5.41
CA SER A 200 -0.21 67.28 5.85
C SER A 200 1.04 66.56 5.34
N GLY A 201 0.89 65.37 4.73
CA GLY A 201 2.00 64.59 4.15
C GLY A 201 3.02 64.02 5.15
N LYS A 202 2.84 64.24 6.46
CA LYS A 202 3.76 63.73 7.49
C LYS A 202 3.39 62.30 7.89
N ALA A 203 4.37 61.39 7.86
CA ALA A 203 4.25 60.09 8.51
C ALA A 203 4.07 60.28 10.03
N PRO A 204 3.30 59.42 10.72
CA PRO A 204 3.04 59.60 12.14
C PRO A 204 4.27 59.24 12.99
N GLU A 205 4.97 60.26 13.50
CA GLU A 205 5.89 60.08 14.64
C GLU A 205 5.08 59.63 15.86
N LEU A 206 5.33 58.41 16.33
CA LEU A 206 4.78 57.91 17.59
C LEU A 206 5.55 58.57 18.76
N PRO A 207 4.86 59.16 19.76
CA PRO A 207 5.54 59.86 20.84
C PRO A 207 6.36 58.88 21.70
N VAL A 208 7.66 59.16 21.81
CA VAL A 208 8.59 58.41 22.65
C VAL A 208 8.22 58.63 24.12
N LYS A 209 8.10 57.53 24.88
CA LYS A 209 7.89 57.60 26.34
C LYS A 209 9.24 57.63 27.05
N GLU A 210 9.52 58.72 27.77
CA GLU A 210 10.70 58.83 28.63
C GLU A 210 10.67 57.80 29.79
N PRO A 211 11.84 57.36 30.28
CA PRO A 211 11.93 56.35 31.34
C PRO A 211 11.78 56.97 32.74
N GLU A 212 10.73 56.58 33.47
CA GLU A 212 10.54 56.94 34.88
C GLU A 212 11.08 55.89 35.88
N PRO A 213 11.40 56.30 37.13
CA PRO A 213 12.47 55.68 37.92
C PRO A 213 12.04 54.55 38.88
N PRO A 214 12.99 53.75 39.40
CA PRO A 214 12.69 52.59 40.24
C PRO A 214 12.57 52.91 41.73
N LYS A 215 11.51 52.40 42.38
CA LYS A 215 11.30 51.97 43.79
C LYS A 215 9.80 52.13 44.13
N SER A 216 9.15 51.28 44.94
CA SER A 216 9.66 50.63 46.14
C SER A 216 8.92 49.34 46.52
N LYS A 217 9.58 48.45 47.27
CA LYS A 217 8.95 47.46 48.16
C LYS A 217 9.66 47.48 49.51
N ARG A 218 8.93 47.80 50.59
CA ARG A 218 9.26 47.47 51.99
C ARG A 218 7.97 46.87 52.59
N ARG A 219 7.92 45.58 52.94
CA ARG A 219 8.46 44.89 54.16
C ARG A 219 7.67 45.29 55.41
N LYS A 220 6.97 44.38 56.07
CA LYS A 220 7.40 43.44 57.16
C LYS A 220 6.23 42.44 57.41
N THR A 221 6.30 41.26 58.02
CA THR A 221 7.31 40.28 58.55
C THR A 221 6.55 38.93 58.71
N ALA A 222 7.08 37.75 59.03
CA ALA A 222 8.36 37.25 59.55
C ALA A 222 8.60 35.81 58.98
N ASP A 223 9.52 34.92 59.41
CA ASP A 223 10.71 34.98 60.29
C ASP A 223 11.73 33.88 59.89
N ALA A 224 12.79 33.61 60.68
CA ALA A 224 13.84 32.60 60.43
C ALA A 224 14.57 32.15 61.73
N PRO A 225 15.65 31.34 61.70
CA PRO A 225 15.91 30.00 61.14
C PRO A 225 16.27 29.00 62.31
N PRO A 226 16.97 27.84 62.14
CA PRO A 226 18.43 27.73 61.85
C PRO A 226 18.80 26.56 60.86
N VAL A 227 20.04 26.14 60.54
CA VAL A 227 21.43 26.62 60.30
C VAL A 227 22.34 25.36 60.18
N LYS A 228 23.11 25.19 59.08
CA LYS A 228 24.29 24.29 58.86
C LYS A 228 24.07 22.74 59.02
N GLU A 229 24.94 21.78 58.62
CA GLU A 229 26.38 21.71 58.24
C GLU A 229 26.69 20.81 57.00
N THR A 230 27.96 20.83 56.55
CA THR A 230 28.61 19.99 55.50
C THR A 230 29.39 18.80 56.16
N PRO A 231 30.32 18.01 55.52
CA PRO A 231 30.60 17.60 54.12
C PRO A 231 30.87 16.05 53.95
N LYS A 232 31.47 15.64 52.80
CA LYS A 232 32.17 14.35 52.45
C LYS A 232 31.27 13.26 51.82
N ALA A 233 31.55 12.70 50.62
CA ALA A 233 32.75 12.00 50.10
C ALA A 233 32.94 10.61 50.74
N ALA A 234 33.18 9.49 50.04
CA ALA A 234 33.25 9.19 48.59
C ALA A 234 33.25 7.65 48.37
N LYS A 235 33.11 7.19 47.11
CA LYS A 235 33.45 5.82 46.62
C LYS A 235 32.60 4.66 47.23
N THR A 236 32.50 3.44 46.67
CA THR A 236 33.10 2.81 45.47
C THR A 236 32.20 1.67 44.93
N ASP A 237 32.42 1.35 43.66
CA ASP A 237 32.33 0.04 42.99
C ASP A 237 31.08 -0.86 42.97
N TRP A 238 30.91 -1.39 41.75
CA TRP A 238 30.13 -2.56 41.37
C TRP A 238 30.99 -3.82 41.49
N THR A 239 30.44 -4.92 42.03
CA THR A 239 30.79 -6.28 41.56
C THR A 239 29.61 -7.23 41.67
N LEU A 240 29.48 -8.07 40.64
CA LEU A 240 28.55 -9.19 40.50
C LEU A 240 28.57 -10.16 41.70
N PHE A 241 27.49 -10.92 41.90
CA PHE A 241 27.53 -12.39 41.68
C PHE A 241 26.13 -13.02 41.56
N THR A 242 26.11 -14.17 40.88
CA THR A 242 25.00 -15.06 40.51
C THR A 242 24.09 -15.54 41.65
N SER A 243 22.83 -15.90 41.36
CA SER A 243 22.41 -17.32 41.19
C SER A 243 20.90 -17.57 41.34
N SER A 244 20.47 -18.70 40.79
CA SER A 244 19.13 -19.30 40.79
C SER A 244 18.44 -19.47 42.15
N LYS A 245 17.10 -19.30 42.21
CA LYS A 245 16.14 -20.43 42.29
C LYS A 245 14.66 -20.00 42.34
N SER A 246 13.83 -20.87 41.76
CA SER A 246 12.38 -21.10 41.91
C SER A 246 11.60 -20.39 43.03
N ALA A 247 10.41 -19.88 42.69
CA ALA A 247 9.13 -20.44 43.16
C ALA A 247 7.97 -19.98 42.25
N LEU A 248 6.95 -20.82 42.06
CA LEU A 248 5.63 -20.37 41.63
C LEU A 248 4.97 -19.68 42.83
N ASP A 249 4.33 -18.53 42.62
CA ASP A 249 3.12 -18.18 43.35
C ASP A 249 2.17 -17.41 42.43
N PHE A 250 1.01 -18.01 42.16
CA PHE A 250 -0.05 -17.42 41.34
C PHE A 250 -0.86 -16.44 42.19
N GLN A 251 -0.35 -15.24 42.40
CA GLN A 251 -1.12 -14.17 43.03
C GLN A 251 -1.98 -13.43 41.99
N THR A 252 -3.30 -13.53 42.15
CA THR A 252 -4.29 -12.89 41.28
C THR A 252 -4.20 -11.37 41.36
N CYS A 253 -3.58 -10.74 40.36
CA CYS A 253 -3.48 -9.29 40.25
C CYS A 253 -4.83 -8.68 39.82
N SER A 254 -5.54 -8.07 40.78
CA SER A 254 -6.84 -7.42 40.59
C SER A 254 -6.75 -5.96 40.08
N SER A 255 -5.61 -5.56 39.52
CA SER A 255 -5.34 -4.19 39.06
C SER A 255 -4.84 -4.09 37.61
N CYS A 256 -5.25 -5.01 36.74
CA CYS A 256 -5.06 -4.84 35.29
C CYS A 256 -6.05 -3.79 34.75
N PRO A 257 -5.61 -2.68 34.12
CA PRO A 257 -6.51 -1.76 33.45
C PRO A 257 -7.19 -2.47 32.27
N LYS A 258 -8.52 -2.36 32.16
CA LYS A 258 -9.26 -2.80 30.97
C LYS A 258 -8.74 -2.01 29.77
N ARG A 259 -7.84 -2.61 28.98
CA ARG A 259 -7.26 -1.96 27.81
C ARG A 259 -8.34 -1.79 26.74
N TYR A 260 -8.37 -0.58 26.19
CA TYR A 260 -9.14 -0.24 25.00
C TYR A 260 -8.80 -1.21 23.87
N ALA A 261 -9.79 -1.98 23.42
CA ALA A 261 -9.89 -2.28 22.00
C ALA A 261 -10.34 -0.98 21.29
N PRO A 262 -9.82 -0.64 20.10
CA PRO A 262 -10.39 0.43 19.31
C PRO A 262 -11.73 -0.04 18.74
N ASP A 263 -12.84 0.38 19.37
CA ASP A 263 -14.18 0.31 18.77
C ASP A 263 -14.25 1.29 17.57
N SER A 264 -13.61 0.91 16.45
CA SER A 264 -13.68 1.61 15.17
C SER A 264 -14.76 1.02 14.26
N GLN A 265 -15.84 0.50 14.84
CA GLN A 265 -17.08 0.19 14.16
C GLN A 265 -17.92 1.48 14.08
N PRO A 266 -18.28 1.99 12.89
CA PRO A 266 -19.22 3.09 12.78
C PRO A 266 -20.57 2.73 13.40
N TRP A 267 -21.29 3.75 13.86
CA TRP A 267 -22.60 3.72 14.53
C TRP A 267 -23.77 3.10 13.73
N PHE A 268 -23.50 2.45 12.59
CA PHE A 268 -24.46 1.74 11.73
C PHE A 268 -24.83 0.33 12.22
N SER A 269 -24.14 -0.24 13.22
CA SER A 269 -24.27 -1.67 13.57
C SER A 269 -25.61 -2.10 14.17
N ARG A 270 -26.38 -1.21 14.82
CA ARG A 270 -27.54 -1.60 15.66
C ARG A 270 -28.76 -2.19 14.94
N SER A 271 -28.80 -2.20 13.60
CA SER A 271 -29.82 -2.94 12.82
C SER A 271 -29.24 -4.00 11.90
N ILE A 272 -27.91 -4.09 11.79
CA ILE A 272 -27.15 -5.04 10.97
C ILE A 272 -26.52 -6.13 11.87
N ASP A 273 -26.77 -6.08 13.18
CA ASP A 273 -26.24 -6.93 14.27
C ASP A 273 -26.48 -8.46 14.13
N GLN A 274 -27.18 -8.91 13.08
CA GLN A 274 -27.38 -10.32 12.75
C GLN A 274 -26.50 -10.82 11.58
N THR A 275 -25.84 -9.93 10.82
CA THR A 275 -24.98 -10.35 9.70
C THR A 275 -23.55 -10.58 10.18
N GLY A 276 -23.10 -11.84 10.19
CA GLY A 276 -21.70 -12.16 10.49
C GLY A 276 -20.74 -11.55 9.45
N ALA A 277 -19.48 -11.31 9.83
CA ALA A 277 -18.51 -10.59 8.99
C ALA A 277 -18.34 -11.19 7.58
N HIS A 278 -18.43 -12.51 7.41
CA HIS A 278 -18.38 -13.17 6.10
C HIS A 278 -19.51 -12.73 5.15
N GLN A 279 -20.67 -12.32 5.68
CA GLN A 279 -21.81 -11.86 4.86
C GLN A 279 -21.52 -10.50 4.22
N LEU A 280 -20.78 -9.62 4.91
CA LEU A 280 -20.32 -8.35 4.33
C LEU A 280 -19.35 -8.61 3.17
N ASP A 281 -18.45 -9.59 3.31
CA ASP A 281 -17.54 -10.02 2.24
C ASP A 281 -18.32 -10.56 1.02
N LYS A 282 -19.35 -11.40 1.22
CA LYS A 282 -20.21 -11.86 0.11
C LYS A 282 -20.95 -10.70 -0.57
N LEU A 283 -21.40 -9.69 0.18
CA LEU A 283 -22.01 -8.48 -0.38
C LEU A 283 -21.01 -7.63 -1.19
N ILE A 284 -19.75 -7.53 -0.77
CA ILE A 284 -18.70 -6.82 -1.52
C ILE A 284 -18.48 -7.45 -2.89
N ILE A 285 -18.32 -8.78 -2.97
CA ILE A 285 -18.14 -9.43 -4.28
C ILE A 285 -19.41 -9.43 -5.12
N SER A 286 -20.59 -9.52 -4.51
CA SER A 286 -21.86 -9.36 -5.23
C SER A 286 -21.97 -7.99 -5.92
N GLN A 287 -21.57 -6.91 -5.24
CA GLN A 287 -21.53 -5.57 -5.86
C GLN A 287 -20.52 -5.46 -7.01
N LEU A 288 -19.36 -6.12 -6.90
CA LEU A 288 -18.40 -6.20 -8.01
C LEU A 288 -18.94 -7.07 -9.17
N GLY A 289 -19.64 -8.16 -8.86
CA GLY A 289 -20.33 -9.01 -9.83
C GLY A 289 -21.40 -8.23 -10.60
N PHE A 290 -22.25 -7.46 -9.91
CA PHE A 290 -23.25 -6.60 -10.55
C PHE A 290 -22.62 -5.48 -11.38
N LEU A 291 -21.50 -4.89 -10.94
CA LEU A 291 -20.72 -3.95 -11.76
C LEU A 291 -20.19 -4.63 -13.04
N ALA A 292 -19.66 -5.84 -12.93
CA ALA A 292 -19.18 -6.63 -14.05
C ALA A 292 -20.32 -7.01 -15.01
N GLN A 293 -21.49 -7.42 -14.51
CA GLN A 293 -22.70 -7.62 -15.32
C GLN A 293 -23.10 -6.36 -16.09
N ARG A 294 -23.09 -5.18 -15.45
CA ARG A 294 -23.33 -3.88 -16.11
C ARG A 294 -22.25 -3.47 -17.12
N ARG A 295 -21.03 -3.99 -16.99
CA ARG A 295 -19.94 -3.81 -17.97
C ARG A 295 -20.13 -4.76 -19.15
N LEU A 296 -20.41 -6.04 -18.90
CA LEU A 296 -20.71 -7.05 -19.90
C LEU A 296 -21.93 -6.69 -20.76
N ALA A 297 -23.05 -6.27 -20.13
CA ALA A 297 -24.30 -5.91 -20.80
C ALA A 297 -24.18 -4.72 -21.78
N ARG A 298 -23.05 -3.99 -21.80
CA ARG A 298 -22.75 -2.92 -22.76
C ARG A 298 -21.53 -3.20 -23.65
N GLY A 299 -21.08 -4.45 -23.74
CA GLY A 299 -19.99 -4.85 -24.64
C GLY A 299 -18.56 -4.74 -24.09
N VAL A 300 -18.37 -4.52 -22.79
CA VAL A 300 -17.01 -4.45 -22.19
C VAL A 300 -16.46 -5.86 -21.99
N LYS A 301 -15.25 -6.13 -22.52
CA LYS A 301 -14.47 -7.33 -22.20
C LYS A 301 -13.97 -7.25 -20.75
N LEU A 302 -14.35 -8.23 -19.94
CA LEU A 302 -14.05 -8.24 -18.50
C LEU A 302 -12.60 -8.64 -18.20
N ASN A 303 -11.99 -8.00 -17.20
CA ASN A 303 -10.70 -8.39 -16.63
C ASN A 303 -10.85 -9.54 -15.62
N HIS A 304 -9.74 -9.93 -14.98
CA HIS A 304 -9.72 -11.05 -14.04
C HIS A 304 -10.68 -10.86 -12.85
N ALA A 305 -10.63 -9.68 -12.20
CA ALA A 305 -11.43 -9.41 -11.01
C ALA A 305 -12.93 -9.32 -11.34
N GLU A 306 -13.26 -8.73 -12.49
CA GLU A 306 -14.63 -8.61 -12.98
C GLU A 306 -15.22 -9.97 -13.40
N ALA A 307 -14.47 -10.76 -14.16
CA ALA A 307 -14.89 -12.10 -14.58
C ALA A 307 -15.05 -13.03 -13.37
N CYS A 308 -14.11 -12.98 -12.42
CA CYS A 308 -14.21 -13.74 -11.18
C CYS A 308 -15.45 -13.33 -10.37
N ALA A 309 -15.63 -12.03 -10.10
CA ALA A 309 -16.76 -11.56 -9.31
C ALA A 309 -18.12 -11.82 -9.96
N LEU A 310 -18.23 -11.72 -11.28
CA LEU A 310 -19.47 -12.08 -12.00
C LEU A 310 -19.80 -13.55 -11.81
N ILE A 311 -18.86 -14.46 -12.11
CA ILE A 311 -19.10 -15.90 -11.96
C ILE A 311 -19.39 -16.24 -10.50
N ALA A 312 -18.59 -15.71 -9.56
CA ALA A 312 -18.77 -15.92 -8.13
C ALA A 312 -20.15 -15.44 -7.64
N SER A 313 -20.58 -14.23 -8.02
CA SER A 313 -21.89 -13.69 -7.63
C SER A 313 -23.04 -14.52 -8.21
N ASN A 314 -22.98 -14.90 -9.49
CA ASN A 314 -24.05 -15.70 -10.10
C ASN A 314 -24.13 -17.10 -9.49
N LEU A 315 -22.99 -17.70 -9.12
CA LEU A 315 -22.99 -18.96 -8.38
C LEU A 315 -23.65 -18.80 -7.00
N GLN A 316 -23.45 -17.69 -6.28
CA GLN A 316 -24.13 -17.44 -5.01
C GLN A 316 -25.66 -17.33 -5.19
N GLU A 317 -26.14 -16.66 -6.23
CA GLU A 317 -27.59 -16.59 -6.53
C GLU A 317 -28.16 -17.98 -6.86
N LEU A 318 -27.48 -18.78 -7.70
CA LEU A 318 -27.91 -20.14 -8.03
C LEU A 318 -27.85 -21.12 -6.83
N ILE A 319 -26.92 -20.90 -5.88
CA ILE A 319 -26.91 -21.60 -4.59
C ILE A 319 -28.12 -21.19 -3.75
N ARG A 320 -28.40 -19.88 -3.70
CA ARG A 320 -29.51 -19.30 -2.95
C ARG A 320 -30.88 -19.77 -3.45
N ASP A 321 -31.03 -20.03 -4.74
CA ASP A 321 -32.25 -20.63 -5.31
C ASP A 321 -32.46 -22.10 -4.90
N GLY A 322 -31.40 -22.81 -4.51
CA GLY A 322 -31.47 -24.17 -3.99
C GLY A 322 -31.82 -25.26 -5.01
N ASN A 323 -31.84 -24.94 -6.31
CA ASN A 323 -32.25 -25.84 -7.39
C ASN A 323 -31.09 -26.64 -8.02
N HIS A 324 -29.84 -26.42 -7.58
CA HIS A 324 -28.63 -27.00 -8.16
C HIS A 324 -27.76 -27.67 -7.11
N SER A 325 -27.13 -28.79 -7.48
CA SER A 325 -26.07 -29.41 -6.67
C SER A 325 -24.73 -28.71 -6.89
N VAL A 326 -23.76 -28.97 -6.01
CA VAL A 326 -22.36 -28.54 -6.21
C VAL A 326 -21.84 -28.94 -7.60
N ALA A 327 -22.09 -30.18 -8.04
CA ALA A 327 -21.61 -30.67 -9.33
C ALA A 327 -22.24 -29.95 -10.54
N ASP A 328 -23.51 -29.56 -10.44
CA ASP A 328 -24.18 -28.76 -11.48
C ASP A 328 -23.52 -27.38 -11.58
N LEU A 329 -23.27 -26.74 -10.44
CA LEU A 329 -22.67 -25.40 -10.35
C LEU A 329 -21.21 -25.37 -10.83
N MET A 330 -20.43 -26.41 -10.52
CA MET A 330 -19.09 -26.61 -11.10
C MET A 330 -19.12 -26.65 -12.63
N SER A 331 -20.20 -27.19 -13.23
CA SER A 331 -20.37 -27.22 -14.67
C SER A 331 -20.88 -25.88 -15.21
N ILE A 332 -21.93 -25.31 -14.60
CA ILE A 332 -22.58 -24.05 -15.00
C ILE A 332 -21.58 -22.88 -15.01
N GLY A 333 -20.71 -22.77 -14.00
CA GLY A 333 -19.72 -21.69 -13.92
C GLY A 333 -18.74 -21.64 -15.11
N ARG A 334 -18.48 -22.77 -15.77
CA ARG A 334 -17.63 -22.84 -16.98
C ARG A 334 -18.32 -22.39 -18.27
N THR A 335 -19.63 -22.12 -18.21
CA THR A 335 -20.46 -21.77 -19.36
C THR A 335 -20.85 -20.30 -19.42
N MET A 336 -20.73 -19.54 -18.32
CA MET A 336 -21.17 -18.15 -18.26
C MET A 336 -20.36 -17.22 -19.19
N LEU A 337 -19.03 -17.35 -19.17
CA LEU A 337 -18.12 -16.49 -19.93
C LEU A 337 -17.26 -17.31 -20.89
N GLY A 338 -16.92 -16.70 -22.02
CA GLY A 338 -16.07 -17.29 -23.06
C GLY A 338 -15.01 -16.30 -23.51
N ARG A 339 -14.07 -16.74 -24.35
CA ARG A 339 -12.88 -15.97 -24.75
C ARG A 339 -13.20 -14.56 -25.27
N ARG A 340 -14.31 -14.39 -26.01
CA ARG A 340 -14.76 -13.08 -26.52
C ARG A 340 -15.21 -12.09 -25.44
N HIS A 341 -15.63 -12.57 -24.27
CA HIS A 341 -16.25 -11.80 -23.19
C HIS A 341 -15.24 -11.27 -22.16
N VAL A 342 -13.97 -11.69 -22.26
CA VAL A 342 -12.91 -11.36 -21.31
C VAL A 342 -11.66 -10.83 -22.02
N LEU A 343 -10.78 -10.17 -21.29
CA LEU A 343 -9.44 -9.82 -21.77
C LEU A 343 -8.58 -11.09 -21.92
N PRO A 344 -7.63 -11.15 -22.88
CA PRO A 344 -6.88 -12.38 -23.16
C PRO A 344 -6.13 -12.96 -21.95
N SER A 345 -5.63 -12.07 -21.07
CA SER A 345 -4.94 -12.43 -19.83
C SER A 345 -5.76 -13.27 -18.86
N VAL A 346 -7.10 -13.17 -18.90
CA VAL A 346 -8.00 -13.85 -17.96
C VAL A 346 -7.91 -15.37 -18.08
N ILE A 347 -7.61 -15.91 -19.26
CA ILE A 347 -7.45 -17.38 -19.45
C ILE A 347 -6.24 -17.92 -18.66
N ALA A 348 -5.18 -17.12 -18.52
CA ALA A 348 -3.98 -17.49 -17.78
C ALA A 348 -4.09 -17.22 -16.27
N THR A 349 -4.85 -16.19 -15.86
CA THR A 349 -4.93 -15.77 -14.45
C THR A 349 -6.13 -16.38 -13.71
N LEU A 350 -7.23 -16.68 -14.39
CA LEU A 350 -8.44 -17.29 -13.82
C LEU A 350 -8.53 -18.76 -14.26
N THR A 351 -7.60 -19.57 -13.79
CA THR A 351 -7.57 -21.03 -14.06
C THR A 351 -8.48 -21.83 -13.12
N GLU A 352 -8.82 -21.26 -11.96
CA GLU A 352 -9.74 -21.82 -10.98
C GLU A 352 -10.47 -20.68 -10.26
N LEU A 353 -11.73 -20.94 -9.88
CA LEU A 353 -12.56 -20.04 -9.08
C LEU A 353 -13.26 -20.84 -7.99
N GLN A 354 -13.28 -20.34 -6.76
CA GLN A 354 -13.85 -21.02 -5.61
C GLN A 354 -14.86 -20.14 -4.87
N VAL A 355 -16.05 -20.68 -4.61
CA VAL A 355 -17.07 -20.03 -3.76
C VAL A 355 -17.64 -21.00 -2.74
N GLU A 356 -17.88 -20.51 -1.53
CA GLU A 356 -18.78 -21.15 -0.56
C GLU A 356 -20.05 -20.34 -0.41
N GLY A 357 -21.19 -21.03 -0.42
CA GLY A 357 -22.53 -20.47 -0.22
C GLY A 357 -23.44 -21.46 0.51
N THR A 358 -24.57 -20.96 1.02
CA THR A 358 -25.51 -21.73 1.83
C THR A 358 -26.58 -22.39 0.97
N PHE A 359 -26.39 -23.67 0.66
CA PHE A 359 -27.39 -24.53 0.04
C PHE A 359 -28.51 -24.86 1.04
N PRO A 360 -29.67 -25.40 0.59
CA PRO A 360 -30.76 -25.84 1.47
C PRO A 360 -30.35 -26.86 2.55
N ASN A 361 -29.22 -27.56 2.37
CA ASN A 361 -28.67 -28.56 3.28
C ASN A 361 -27.35 -28.13 3.97
N GLY A 362 -26.95 -26.85 3.88
CA GLY A 362 -25.77 -26.30 4.57
C GLY A 362 -24.78 -25.58 3.64
N THR A 363 -23.64 -25.17 4.19
CA THR A 363 -22.58 -24.49 3.43
C THR A 363 -21.69 -25.50 2.72
N TYR A 364 -21.48 -25.32 1.40
CA TYR A 364 -20.59 -26.17 0.62
C TYR A 364 -19.74 -25.35 -0.37
N LEU A 365 -18.53 -25.85 -0.62
CA LEU A 365 -17.60 -25.34 -1.63
C LEU A 365 -18.01 -25.78 -3.04
N VAL A 366 -18.04 -24.82 -3.96
CA VAL A 366 -18.08 -25.01 -5.41
C VAL A 366 -16.74 -24.54 -6.00
N THR A 367 -16.05 -25.42 -6.72
CA THR A 367 -14.81 -25.10 -7.43
C THR A 367 -15.01 -25.21 -8.95
N VAL A 368 -14.89 -24.09 -9.65
CA VAL A 368 -14.98 -24.03 -11.11
C VAL A 368 -13.56 -24.05 -11.69
N HIS A 369 -13.13 -25.21 -12.19
CA HIS A 369 -11.86 -25.33 -12.92
C HIS A 369 -12.02 -24.85 -14.36
N HIS A 370 -11.07 -24.04 -14.83
CA HIS A 370 -11.05 -23.36 -16.11
C HIS A 370 -12.40 -22.68 -16.47
N PRO A 371 -12.84 -21.65 -15.73
CA PRO A 371 -14.12 -20.98 -15.97
C PRO A 371 -14.29 -20.42 -17.39
N ILE A 372 -13.19 -20.02 -18.04
CA ILE A 372 -13.17 -19.61 -19.45
C ILE A 372 -12.76 -20.80 -20.32
N SER A 373 -13.74 -21.61 -20.73
CA SER A 373 -13.50 -22.91 -21.40
C SER A 373 -13.88 -22.95 -22.90
N SER A 374 -14.52 -21.90 -23.42
CA SER A 374 -15.11 -21.84 -24.77
C SER A 374 -14.94 -20.46 -25.42
N ASP A 375 -15.07 -20.36 -26.75
CA ASP A 375 -15.05 -19.08 -27.48
C ASP A 375 -16.23 -18.16 -27.18
N ASP A 376 -17.30 -18.73 -26.66
CA ASP A 376 -18.56 -18.08 -26.41
C ASP A 376 -19.08 -18.49 -25.03
N GLY A 377 -19.99 -17.70 -24.49
CA GLY A 377 -20.58 -17.91 -23.17
C GLY A 377 -22.09 -17.74 -23.22
N ASP A 378 -22.78 -18.38 -22.28
CA ASP A 378 -24.20 -18.21 -22.06
C ASP A 378 -24.44 -16.91 -21.31
N LEU A 379 -24.72 -15.84 -22.05
CA LEU A 379 -24.89 -14.50 -21.50
C LEU A 379 -26.18 -14.34 -20.68
N GLU A 380 -27.18 -15.19 -20.87
CA GLU A 380 -28.36 -15.23 -19.99
C GLU A 380 -27.96 -15.77 -18.61
N LYS A 381 -27.14 -16.82 -18.56
CA LYS A 381 -26.54 -17.29 -17.29
C LYS A 381 -25.52 -16.30 -16.71
N ALA A 382 -24.80 -15.54 -17.54
CA ALA A 382 -23.86 -14.51 -17.08
C ALA A 382 -24.56 -13.26 -16.49
N LEU A 383 -25.80 -12.99 -16.91
CA LEU A 383 -26.62 -11.88 -16.42
C LEU A 383 -27.76 -12.35 -15.50
N TYR A 384 -27.71 -13.59 -15.01
CA TYR A 384 -28.70 -14.15 -14.09
C TYR A 384 -28.87 -13.26 -12.84
N GLY A 385 -30.12 -13.11 -12.38
CA GLY A 385 -30.49 -12.24 -11.26
C GLY A 385 -30.36 -10.72 -11.49
N SER A 386 -29.69 -10.27 -12.56
CA SER A 386 -29.36 -8.85 -12.77
C SER A 386 -30.49 -7.99 -13.35
N PHE A 387 -31.47 -8.62 -14.00
CA PHE A 387 -32.51 -7.99 -14.84
C PHE A 387 -31.98 -7.09 -15.98
N LEU A 388 -30.69 -7.21 -16.35
CA LEU A 388 -30.10 -6.53 -17.48
C LEU A 388 -30.38 -7.30 -18.79
N PRO A 389 -30.58 -6.61 -19.92
CA PRO A 389 -30.73 -7.28 -21.22
C PRO A 389 -29.41 -7.93 -21.65
N ALA A 390 -29.50 -9.14 -22.21
CA ALA A 390 -28.35 -9.76 -22.87
C ALA A 390 -27.94 -8.94 -24.11
N PRO A 391 -26.65 -8.58 -24.25
CA PRO A 391 -26.16 -7.84 -25.40
C PRO A 391 -26.09 -8.74 -26.64
N ASP A 392 -26.17 -8.14 -27.83
CA ASP A 392 -25.93 -8.87 -29.07
C ASP A 392 -24.50 -9.42 -29.10
N LYS A 393 -24.34 -10.66 -29.55
CA LYS A 393 -23.04 -11.33 -29.77
C LYS A 393 -22.09 -10.53 -30.67
N ALA A 394 -22.61 -9.70 -31.57
CA ALA A 394 -21.85 -8.77 -32.40
C ALA A 394 -21.12 -7.67 -31.60
N ALA A 395 -21.53 -7.38 -30.36
CA ALA A 395 -20.80 -6.50 -29.45
C ALA A 395 -19.43 -7.07 -29.02
N PHE A 396 -19.22 -8.39 -29.18
CA PHE A 396 -18.01 -9.10 -28.78
C PHE A 396 -17.32 -9.77 -29.97
N ALA A 397 -16.42 -9.03 -30.61
CA ALA A 397 -15.51 -9.58 -31.61
C ALA A 397 -14.65 -10.72 -31.02
N LEU A 398 -14.49 -11.79 -31.80
CA LEU A 398 -13.57 -12.87 -31.46
C LEU A 398 -12.13 -12.31 -31.38
N PRO A 399 -11.41 -12.56 -30.28
CA PRO A 399 -10.01 -12.16 -30.13
C PRO A 399 -9.10 -12.92 -31.11
N ASP A 400 -7.98 -12.29 -31.47
CA ASP A 400 -7.00 -12.88 -32.38
C ASP A 400 -6.34 -14.10 -31.72
N PRO A 401 -6.25 -15.28 -32.38
CA PRO A 401 -5.61 -16.47 -31.81
C PRO A 401 -4.18 -16.24 -31.30
N SER A 402 -3.45 -15.28 -31.89
CA SER A 402 -2.09 -14.93 -31.49
C SER A 402 -2.02 -14.23 -30.13
N GLU A 403 -3.09 -13.64 -29.62
CA GLU A 403 -3.16 -13.07 -28.25
C GLU A 403 -3.05 -14.15 -27.16
N TYR A 404 -3.30 -15.42 -27.51
CA TYR A 404 -3.27 -16.58 -26.61
C TYR A 404 -2.01 -17.44 -26.74
N GLU A 405 -1.02 -17.00 -27.53
CA GLU A 405 0.30 -17.61 -27.53
C GLU A 405 0.87 -17.63 -26.11
N ALA A 406 1.34 -18.80 -25.65
CA ALA A 406 1.74 -19.01 -24.27
C ALA A 406 2.79 -18.01 -23.77
N GLU A 407 3.63 -17.49 -24.68
CA GLU A 407 4.68 -16.51 -24.39
C GLU A 407 4.13 -15.08 -24.14
N LYS A 408 2.96 -14.73 -24.70
CA LYS A 408 2.30 -13.42 -24.48
C LYS A 408 1.43 -13.37 -23.23
N LEU A 409 1.15 -14.52 -22.63
CA LEU A 409 0.35 -14.62 -21.40
C LEU A 409 1.11 -14.02 -20.19
N PRO A 410 0.40 -13.54 -19.15
CA PRO A 410 1.03 -12.96 -17.97
C PRO A 410 1.80 -14.02 -17.19
N GLY A 411 3.04 -13.72 -16.80
CA GLY A 411 3.85 -14.65 -16.00
C GLY A 411 4.33 -15.91 -16.74
N ALA A 412 4.27 -15.90 -18.08
CA ALA A 412 4.70 -17.01 -18.92
C ALA A 412 6.11 -17.51 -18.56
N VAL A 413 6.32 -18.84 -18.63
CA VAL A 413 7.62 -19.46 -18.43
C VAL A 413 8.01 -20.22 -19.69
N ILE A 414 9.20 -19.94 -20.24
CA ILE A 414 9.77 -20.67 -21.38
C ILE A 414 10.92 -21.53 -20.86
N PRO A 415 10.74 -22.86 -20.77
CA PRO A 415 11.81 -23.77 -20.41
C PRO A 415 12.87 -23.85 -21.52
N VAL A 416 14.15 -24.04 -21.18
CA VAL A 416 15.18 -24.31 -22.22
C VAL A 416 14.81 -25.56 -23.01
N LYS A 417 14.82 -25.44 -24.35
CA LYS A 417 14.39 -26.48 -25.29
C LYS A 417 15.19 -27.78 -25.10
N GLN A 418 14.49 -28.91 -25.21
CA GLN A 418 15.04 -30.28 -25.24
C GLN A 418 15.85 -30.74 -24.00
N GLY A 419 15.77 -30.03 -22.87
CA GLY A 419 16.39 -30.45 -21.61
C GLY A 419 15.59 -31.50 -20.84
N ARG A 420 16.27 -32.54 -20.35
CA ARG A 420 15.83 -33.34 -19.19
C ARG A 420 16.71 -33.01 -17.99
N ILE A 421 16.11 -32.92 -16.81
CA ILE A 421 16.85 -32.75 -15.56
C ILE A 421 17.11 -34.13 -14.97
N VAL A 422 18.39 -34.45 -14.74
CA VAL A 422 18.82 -35.66 -14.05
C VAL A 422 18.69 -35.43 -12.55
N LEU A 423 18.09 -36.39 -11.85
CA LEU A 423 17.84 -36.34 -10.41
C LEU A 423 18.86 -37.20 -9.67
N ASN A 424 19.27 -36.77 -8.49
CA ASN A 424 20.15 -37.52 -7.59
C ASN A 424 21.42 -38.02 -8.29
N GLU A 425 22.05 -37.15 -9.10
CA GLU A 425 23.22 -37.49 -9.90
C GLU A 425 24.40 -37.94 -9.03
N GLY A 426 25.23 -38.84 -9.55
CA GLY A 426 26.40 -39.38 -8.83
C GLY A 426 26.11 -40.37 -7.69
N ARG A 427 24.85 -40.52 -7.24
CA ARG A 427 24.50 -41.43 -6.13
C ARG A 427 24.33 -42.90 -6.55
N ALA A 428 24.67 -43.80 -5.64
CA ALA A 428 24.49 -45.24 -5.82
C ALA A 428 23.00 -45.61 -5.93
N ARG A 429 22.67 -46.61 -6.75
CA ARG A 429 21.30 -47.02 -7.08
C ARG A 429 21.13 -48.52 -7.02
N ILE A 430 19.95 -48.94 -6.59
CA ILE A 430 19.51 -50.32 -6.63
C ILE A 430 18.08 -50.40 -7.17
N GLN A 431 17.69 -51.60 -7.58
CA GLN A 431 16.32 -51.90 -7.97
C GLN A 431 15.83 -53.08 -7.14
N LEU A 432 14.62 -52.97 -6.58
CA LEU A 432 14.01 -53.99 -5.73
C LEU A 432 12.58 -54.27 -6.18
N LYS A 433 12.17 -55.54 -6.10
CA LYS A 433 10.78 -55.95 -6.27
C LYS A 433 10.05 -55.85 -4.93
N VAL A 434 8.99 -55.04 -4.89
CA VAL A 434 8.23 -54.72 -3.67
C VAL A 434 6.78 -55.18 -3.84
N THR A 435 6.37 -56.13 -2.99
CA THR A 435 5.01 -56.69 -2.97
C THR A 435 4.25 -56.21 -1.73
N SER A 436 3.05 -55.68 -1.92
CA SER A 436 2.11 -55.37 -0.84
C SER A 436 1.38 -56.63 -0.39
N LYS A 437 1.59 -57.01 0.88
CA LYS A 437 0.79 -58.01 1.61
C LYS A 437 -0.31 -57.37 2.45
N GLY A 438 -0.52 -56.05 2.29
CA GLY A 438 -1.53 -55.29 3.01
C GLY A 438 -2.93 -55.49 2.44
N ASP A 439 -3.94 -55.33 3.30
CA ASP A 439 -5.37 -55.24 2.98
C ASP A 439 -5.80 -53.80 2.61
N ARG A 440 -4.90 -52.83 2.75
CA ARG A 440 -5.10 -51.39 2.47
C ARG A 440 -3.98 -50.85 1.59
N PRO A 441 -4.23 -49.77 0.82
CA PRO A 441 -3.21 -49.12 0.02
C PRO A 441 -2.07 -48.54 0.87
N ILE A 442 -0.85 -48.66 0.38
CA ILE A 442 0.36 -48.13 1.01
C ILE A 442 1.04 -47.18 0.02
N GLN A 443 1.38 -45.96 0.46
CA GLN A 443 1.97 -44.94 -0.40
C GLN A 443 3.24 -44.37 0.25
N VAL A 444 4.36 -44.49 -0.46
CA VAL A 444 5.70 -44.16 0.04
C VAL A 444 6.23 -42.92 -0.70
N GLY A 445 6.51 -41.85 0.05
CA GLY A 445 7.05 -40.60 -0.49
C GLY A 445 8.55 -40.69 -0.84
N SER A 446 8.97 -39.91 -1.83
CA SER A 446 10.34 -39.81 -2.37
C SER A 446 11.45 -39.92 -1.32
N HIS A 447 11.35 -39.16 -0.24
CA HIS A 447 12.39 -39.02 0.79
C HIS A 447 12.23 -39.92 2.01
N TYR A 448 11.27 -40.85 2.00
CA TYR A 448 11.09 -41.78 3.12
C TYR A 448 12.18 -42.86 3.10
N HIS A 449 12.82 -43.10 4.26
CA HIS A 449 13.82 -44.16 4.46
C HIS A 449 13.23 -45.53 4.10
N PHE A 450 13.67 -46.15 3.01
CA PHE A 450 12.90 -47.23 2.40
C PHE A 450 12.83 -48.49 3.29
N ILE A 451 13.90 -48.77 4.04
CA ILE A 451 13.95 -49.82 5.07
C ILE A 451 12.89 -49.66 6.18
N GLU A 452 12.47 -48.43 6.50
CA GLU A 452 11.49 -48.13 7.55
C GLU A 452 10.03 -48.26 7.08
N THR A 453 9.79 -48.57 5.80
CA THR A 453 8.43 -48.57 5.23
C THR A 453 7.54 -49.66 5.83
N ASN A 454 6.21 -49.51 5.67
CA ASN A 454 5.18 -50.33 6.31
C ASN A 454 5.54 -51.85 6.39
N PRO A 455 5.32 -52.53 7.54
CA PRO A 455 5.62 -53.95 7.74
C PRO A 455 5.08 -54.90 6.66
N LEU A 456 3.95 -54.56 6.04
CA LEU A 456 3.28 -55.38 5.04
C LEU A 456 3.82 -55.18 3.62
N LEU A 457 4.79 -54.28 3.40
CA LEU A 457 5.59 -54.27 2.17
C LEU A 457 6.72 -55.30 2.30
N SER A 458 6.73 -56.25 1.37
CA SER A 458 7.66 -57.39 1.32
C SER A 458 8.71 -57.17 0.23
N PHE A 459 9.97 -57.03 0.64
CA PHE A 459 11.14 -56.79 -0.22
C PHE A 459 12.44 -57.03 0.56
N ASP A 460 13.59 -56.84 -0.08
CA ASP A 460 14.90 -56.93 0.57
C ASP A 460 15.21 -55.69 1.42
N ARG A 461 14.88 -55.79 2.72
CA ARG A 461 15.17 -54.78 3.75
C ARG A 461 16.68 -54.49 3.91
N ILE A 462 17.57 -55.48 3.73
CA ILE A 462 19.03 -55.29 3.87
C ILE A 462 19.51 -54.38 2.76
N ARG A 463 19.15 -54.68 1.51
CA ARG A 463 19.53 -53.85 0.35
C ARG A 463 18.94 -52.45 0.42
N ALA A 464 17.74 -52.29 0.97
CA ALA A 464 17.10 -50.98 1.18
C ALA A 464 17.71 -50.12 2.31
N TYR A 465 18.68 -50.63 3.08
CA TYR A 465 19.29 -49.90 4.19
C TYR A 465 20.14 -48.71 3.70
N GLY A 466 19.77 -47.49 4.09
CA GLY A 466 20.41 -46.26 3.60
C GLY A 466 19.91 -45.79 2.22
N TYR A 467 18.78 -46.32 1.74
CA TYR A 467 18.19 -45.93 0.45
C TYR A 467 16.81 -45.28 0.60
N ARG A 468 16.44 -44.46 -0.38
CA ARG A 468 15.12 -43.84 -0.60
C ARG A 468 14.67 -43.99 -2.05
N LEU A 469 13.44 -43.63 -2.41
CA LEU A 469 12.96 -43.74 -3.81
C LEU A 469 13.72 -42.77 -4.74
N ASP A 470 14.13 -43.24 -5.93
CA ASP A 470 14.72 -42.41 -6.99
C ASP A 470 13.61 -41.84 -7.89
N ILE A 471 12.86 -40.87 -7.36
CA ILE A 471 11.72 -40.21 -8.02
C ILE A 471 11.77 -38.69 -7.72
N PRO A 472 11.07 -37.83 -8.48
CA PRO A 472 11.07 -36.39 -8.22
C PRO A 472 10.67 -36.04 -6.78
N ALA A 473 11.34 -35.06 -6.18
CA ALA A 473 11.09 -34.67 -4.80
C ALA A 473 9.62 -34.30 -4.57
N GLY A 474 9.07 -34.69 -3.43
CA GLY A 474 7.64 -34.53 -3.15
C GLY A 474 6.68 -35.42 -3.97
N THR A 475 7.15 -36.34 -4.81
CA THR A 475 6.30 -37.41 -5.39
C THR A 475 6.33 -38.67 -4.52
N SER A 476 5.54 -39.68 -4.89
CA SER A 476 5.38 -40.93 -4.12
C SER A 476 5.00 -42.12 -5.01
N VAL A 477 5.45 -43.32 -4.66
CA VAL A 477 4.95 -44.57 -5.26
C VAL A 477 3.83 -45.14 -4.40
N ARG A 478 2.73 -45.53 -5.04
CA ARG A 478 1.57 -46.15 -4.41
C ARG A 478 1.50 -47.65 -4.74
N PHE A 479 1.14 -48.45 -3.75
CA PHE A 479 0.94 -49.90 -3.83
C PHE A 479 -0.48 -50.20 -3.36
N GLU A 480 -1.29 -50.81 -4.22
CA GLU A 480 -2.62 -51.31 -3.81
C GLU A 480 -2.49 -52.65 -3.04
N PRO A 481 -3.55 -53.17 -2.40
CA PRO A 481 -3.54 -54.51 -1.81
C PRO A 481 -3.15 -55.60 -2.82
N GLY A 482 -2.15 -56.43 -2.49
CA GLY A 482 -1.62 -57.48 -3.38
C GLY A 482 -0.71 -56.99 -4.52
N ASP A 483 -0.60 -55.67 -4.72
CA ASP A 483 0.17 -55.06 -5.81
C ASP A 483 1.66 -55.36 -5.69
N THR A 484 2.35 -55.47 -6.83
CA THR A 484 3.79 -55.78 -6.88
C THR A 484 4.46 -54.90 -7.92
N LYS A 485 5.37 -54.03 -7.47
CA LYS A 485 6.09 -53.08 -8.32
C LYS A 485 7.59 -53.22 -8.13
N THR A 486 8.31 -53.10 -9.24
CA THR A 486 9.75 -52.93 -9.22
C THR A 486 10.05 -51.44 -9.07
N VAL A 487 10.78 -51.06 -8.03
CA VAL A 487 11.14 -49.65 -7.77
C VAL A 487 12.64 -49.45 -7.82
N THR A 488 13.07 -48.31 -8.37
CA THR A 488 14.46 -47.85 -8.27
C THR A 488 14.62 -47.04 -6.99
N LEU A 489 15.65 -47.37 -6.22
CA LEU A 489 16.05 -46.64 -5.03
C LEU A 489 17.42 -46.00 -5.25
N VAL A 490 17.65 -44.88 -4.58
CA VAL A 490 18.90 -44.13 -4.56
C VAL A 490 19.37 -43.95 -3.12
N GLU A 491 20.68 -44.00 -2.92
CA GLU A 491 21.29 -43.83 -1.60
C GLU A 491 20.97 -42.45 -1.00
N ILE A 492 20.77 -42.38 0.32
CA ILE A 492 20.69 -41.10 1.04
C ILE A 492 22.05 -40.40 1.05
N ALA A 493 22.02 -39.08 1.23
CA ALA A 493 23.15 -38.19 1.08
C ALA A 493 23.63 -37.58 2.41
N GLY A 494 24.53 -36.58 2.35
CA GLY A 494 25.00 -35.86 3.53
C GLY A 494 25.68 -36.78 4.55
N HIS A 495 25.31 -36.69 5.83
CA HIS A 495 25.88 -37.54 6.88
C HIS A 495 25.45 -39.01 6.83
N LYS A 496 24.54 -39.38 5.91
CA LYS A 496 23.95 -40.72 5.77
C LYS A 496 23.46 -41.28 7.12
N THR A 497 22.58 -40.53 7.77
CA THR A 497 22.05 -40.85 9.10
C THR A 497 20.54 -40.96 9.08
N ILE A 498 20.03 -42.16 9.37
CA ILE A 498 18.61 -42.47 9.43
C ILE A 498 18.05 -42.00 10.78
N ARG A 499 16.88 -41.36 10.74
CA ARG A 499 16.06 -40.95 11.88
C ARG A 499 14.59 -41.10 11.51
N GLY A 500 13.71 -41.21 12.49
CA GLY A 500 12.27 -41.25 12.27
C GLY A 500 11.78 -42.61 11.77
N GLY A 501 10.67 -42.59 11.02
CA GLY A 501 10.05 -43.80 10.48
C GLY A 501 9.43 -44.65 11.60
N ASN A 502 9.78 -45.95 11.66
CA ASN A 502 9.47 -46.82 12.80
C ASN A 502 10.63 -46.88 13.82
N ASN A 503 11.71 -46.13 13.59
CA ASN A 503 12.86 -45.98 14.48
C ASN A 503 13.63 -47.30 14.75
N LEU A 504 13.66 -48.21 13.77
CA LEU A 504 14.30 -49.54 13.89
C LEU A 504 15.68 -49.59 13.21
N ALA A 505 15.91 -48.76 12.19
CA ALA A 505 17.17 -48.61 11.44
C ALA A 505 17.96 -47.33 11.81
N SER A 506 17.51 -46.59 12.84
CA SER A 506 18.07 -45.31 13.28
C SER A 506 19.58 -45.30 13.52
N GLY A 507 20.20 -44.16 13.25
CA GLY A 507 21.64 -43.91 13.37
C GLY A 507 22.34 -43.80 12.02
N ARG A 508 23.67 -43.66 12.05
CA ARG A 508 24.50 -43.61 10.84
C ARG A 508 24.42 -44.93 10.07
N VAL A 509 24.34 -44.87 8.75
CA VAL A 509 24.35 -46.05 7.87
C VAL A 509 25.71 -46.74 7.99
N ASP A 510 25.68 -47.99 8.45
CA ASP A 510 26.83 -48.85 8.66
C ASP A 510 26.41 -50.30 8.41
N LEU A 511 26.92 -50.89 7.32
CA LEU A 511 26.51 -52.21 6.85
C LEU A 511 26.80 -53.34 7.86
N SER A 512 27.74 -53.15 8.81
CA SER A 512 28.00 -54.13 9.88
C SER A 512 26.81 -54.31 10.83
N ARG A 513 25.87 -53.37 10.84
CA ARG A 513 24.63 -53.40 11.64
C ARG A 513 23.44 -53.95 10.87
N ALA A 514 23.55 -54.17 9.55
CA ALA A 514 22.40 -54.43 8.68
C ALA A 514 21.62 -55.70 9.07
N ASP A 515 22.33 -56.80 9.33
CA ASP A 515 21.72 -58.06 9.76
C ASP A 515 20.97 -57.87 11.09
N LYS A 516 21.58 -57.20 12.07
CA LYS A 516 20.91 -56.99 13.37
C LYS A 516 19.71 -56.03 13.28
N ILE A 517 19.76 -55.04 12.37
CA ILE A 517 18.60 -54.19 12.09
C ILE A 517 17.47 -55.00 11.46
N VAL A 518 17.78 -55.94 10.56
CA VAL A 518 16.76 -56.78 9.91
C VAL A 518 16.21 -57.86 10.84
N GLU A 519 17.00 -58.45 11.73
CA GLU A 519 16.49 -59.27 12.85
C GLU A 519 15.44 -58.49 13.66
N ASN A 520 15.78 -57.28 14.12
CA ASN A 520 14.88 -56.45 14.93
C ASN A 520 13.61 -56.04 14.14
N LEU A 521 13.73 -55.80 12.82
CA LEU A 521 12.58 -55.55 11.93
C LEU A 521 11.68 -56.79 11.81
N GLN A 522 12.25 -57.99 11.66
CA GLN A 522 11.49 -59.24 11.59
C GLN A 522 10.82 -59.58 12.92
N GLU A 523 11.49 -59.36 14.05
CA GLU A 523 10.91 -59.43 15.41
C GLU A 523 9.73 -58.46 15.57
N ALA A 524 9.83 -57.25 14.99
CA ALA A 524 8.75 -56.26 14.92
C ALA A 524 7.70 -56.54 13.83
N GLY A 525 7.75 -57.69 13.14
CA GLY A 525 6.76 -58.14 12.16
C GLY A 525 6.91 -57.58 10.74
N PHE A 526 8.04 -56.95 10.41
CA PHE A 526 8.28 -56.41 9.06
C PHE A 526 8.64 -57.53 8.08
N SER A 527 7.95 -57.55 6.93
CA SER A 527 8.27 -58.46 5.84
C SER A 527 9.64 -58.15 5.24
N HIS A 528 10.49 -59.18 5.25
CA HIS A 528 11.78 -59.23 4.57
C HIS A 528 11.82 -60.46 3.66
N VAL A 529 12.30 -60.29 2.42
CA VAL A 529 12.59 -61.38 1.48
C VAL A 529 13.91 -61.02 0.78
N PRO A 530 14.99 -61.80 0.94
CA PRO A 530 16.24 -61.56 0.24
C PRO A 530 16.06 -61.58 -1.29
N GLU A 531 16.67 -60.64 -2.00
CA GLU A 531 16.67 -60.59 -3.47
C GLU A 531 18.13 -60.55 -3.96
N PRO A 532 18.57 -61.47 -4.85
CA PRO A 532 19.95 -61.52 -5.30
C PRO A 532 20.40 -60.20 -5.94
N ALA A 533 21.63 -59.79 -5.65
CA ALA A 533 22.22 -58.60 -6.24
C ALA A 533 22.28 -58.73 -7.76
N THR A 534 21.90 -57.66 -8.46
CA THR A 534 21.88 -57.60 -9.92
C THR A 534 22.76 -56.43 -10.38
N ASP A 535 23.95 -56.75 -10.88
CA ASP A 535 24.97 -55.77 -11.31
C ASP A 535 24.65 -55.10 -12.66
N LYS A 536 23.42 -54.60 -12.81
CA LYS A 536 23.04 -53.77 -13.96
C LYS A 536 23.22 -52.32 -13.60
N ALA A 537 23.96 -51.58 -14.43
CA ALA A 537 24.02 -50.13 -14.36
C ALA A 537 22.59 -49.57 -14.54
N LEU A 538 22.04 -48.96 -13.48
CA LEU A 538 20.72 -48.36 -13.49
C LEU A 538 20.82 -46.91 -13.98
N VAL A 539 19.97 -46.56 -14.94
CA VAL A 539 19.87 -45.19 -15.45
C VAL A 539 19.28 -44.30 -14.36
N ALA A 540 19.87 -43.11 -14.16
CA ALA A 540 19.38 -42.13 -13.20
C ALA A 540 17.96 -41.68 -13.52
N ALA A 541 17.12 -41.51 -12.48
CA ALA A 541 15.83 -40.87 -12.63
C ALA A 541 16.00 -39.47 -13.27
N SER A 542 15.09 -39.11 -14.16
CA SER A 542 15.08 -37.80 -14.81
C SER A 542 13.65 -37.38 -15.11
N MET A 543 13.43 -36.07 -15.23
CA MET A 543 12.14 -35.48 -15.57
C MET A 543 12.27 -34.50 -16.72
N THR A 544 11.17 -34.19 -17.42
CA THR A 544 11.23 -33.13 -18.43
C THR A 544 11.35 -31.77 -17.74
N ARG A 545 11.92 -30.79 -18.43
CA ARG A 545 12.09 -29.47 -17.86
C ARG A 545 10.76 -28.75 -17.60
N ALA A 546 9.73 -29.03 -18.40
CA ALA A 546 8.37 -28.53 -18.17
C ALA A 546 7.76 -29.10 -16.87
N ASP A 547 7.90 -30.41 -16.62
CA ASP A 547 7.44 -31.02 -15.37
C ASP A 547 8.16 -30.42 -14.15
N TYR A 548 9.45 -30.12 -14.28
CA TYR A 548 10.25 -29.52 -13.21
C TYR A 548 9.74 -28.11 -12.88
N VAL A 549 9.55 -27.28 -13.92
CA VAL A 549 8.96 -25.94 -13.79
C VAL A 549 7.59 -25.99 -13.11
N ALA A 550 6.74 -26.96 -13.48
CA ALA A 550 5.41 -27.12 -12.90
C ALA A 550 5.42 -27.54 -11.40
N ILE A 551 6.44 -28.30 -10.96
CA ILE A 551 6.49 -28.84 -9.58
C ILE A 551 7.32 -27.94 -8.64
N PHE A 552 8.41 -27.34 -9.12
CA PHE A 552 9.38 -26.60 -8.31
C PHE A 552 9.59 -25.15 -8.77
N GLY A 553 8.94 -24.71 -9.84
CA GLY A 553 9.25 -23.44 -10.50
C GLY A 553 10.52 -23.51 -11.36
N PRO A 554 10.84 -22.42 -12.09
CA PRO A 554 11.95 -22.35 -13.05
C PRO A 554 13.32 -22.54 -12.40
N THR A 555 14.30 -22.96 -13.22
CA THR A 555 15.70 -23.19 -12.84
C THR A 555 16.66 -22.65 -13.92
N THR A 556 17.97 -22.78 -13.73
CA THR A 556 19.05 -22.11 -14.48
C THR A 556 18.85 -22.09 -16.00
N GLY A 557 18.68 -20.90 -16.58
CA GLY A 557 18.48 -20.68 -18.01
C GLY A 557 17.02 -20.64 -18.49
N ASP A 558 16.04 -21.00 -17.65
CA ASP A 558 14.62 -20.79 -17.99
C ASP A 558 14.30 -19.29 -18.01
N LEU A 559 13.37 -18.88 -18.90
CA LEU A 559 12.88 -17.51 -18.99
C LEU A 559 11.52 -17.38 -18.30
N VAL A 560 11.28 -16.25 -17.63
CA VAL A 560 10.00 -15.89 -16.99
C VAL A 560 9.60 -14.48 -17.39
N ARG A 561 8.35 -14.29 -17.83
CA ARG A 561 7.79 -12.97 -18.15
C ARG A 561 7.32 -12.27 -16.88
N LEU A 562 7.59 -10.97 -16.75
CA LEU A 562 7.20 -10.17 -15.58
C LEU A 562 5.80 -9.59 -15.77
N GLY A 563 4.78 -10.24 -15.20
CA GLY A 563 3.38 -9.85 -15.37
C GLY A 563 2.96 -9.85 -16.84
N LEU A 564 2.15 -8.85 -17.25
CA LEU A 564 1.85 -8.57 -18.66
C LEU A 564 2.92 -7.72 -19.38
N THR A 565 4.06 -7.42 -18.77
CA THR A 565 5.11 -6.62 -19.44
C THR A 565 5.92 -7.47 -20.40
N ASP A 566 6.52 -6.85 -21.42
CA ASP A 566 7.47 -7.52 -22.32
C ASP A 566 8.87 -7.76 -21.71
N LEU A 567 9.03 -7.58 -20.40
CA LEU A 567 10.27 -7.89 -19.69
C LEU A 567 10.34 -9.39 -19.39
N TRP A 568 11.46 -10.00 -19.77
CA TRP A 568 11.78 -11.40 -19.55
C TRP A 568 13.02 -11.53 -18.69
N ILE A 569 12.94 -12.31 -17.62
CA ILE A 569 14.10 -12.64 -16.79
C ILE A 569 14.57 -14.06 -17.05
N LYS A 570 15.87 -14.27 -17.06
CA LYS A 570 16.53 -15.58 -17.13
C LYS A 570 17.08 -15.95 -15.77
N VAL A 571 16.81 -17.17 -15.31
CA VAL A 571 17.39 -17.68 -14.05
C VAL A 571 18.91 -17.86 -14.24
N GLU A 572 19.73 -17.12 -13.49
CA GLU A 572 21.19 -17.06 -13.67
C GLU A 572 21.92 -18.24 -13.03
N LYS A 573 21.37 -18.74 -11.92
CA LYS A 573 21.86 -19.90 -11.16
C LYS A 573 20.72 -20.49 -10.33
N ASP A 574 20.89 -21.74 -9.93
CA ASP A 574 20.05 -22.45 -8.96
C ASP A 574 20.97 -23.04 -7.89
N PHE A 575 20.63 -22.88 -6.62
CA PHE A 575 21.37 -23.46 -5.50
C PHE A 575 20.95 -24.88 -5.15
N THR A 576 19.86 -25.40 -5.73
CA THR A 576 19.34 -26.74 -5.43
C THR A 576 20.30 -27.86 -5.84
N VAL A 577 20.10 -29.03 -5.25
CA VAL A 577 20.62 -30.31 -5.74
C VAL A 577 19.43 -31.07 -6.31
N TYR A 578 19.41 -31.29 -7.64
CA TYR A 578 18.22 -31.82 -8.30
C TYR A 578 17.82 -33.21 -7.73
N GLY A 579 16.58 -33.34 -7.26
CA GLY A 579 16.05 -34.50 -6.57
C GLY A 579 16.06 -34.41 -5.03
N ASP A 580 16.68 -33.40 -4.43
CA ASP A 580 16.63 -33.07 -2.99
C ASP A 580 15.83 -31.77 -2.71
N GLU A 581 14.92 -31.35 -3.60
CA GLU A 581 14.17 -30.10 -3.47
C GLU A 581 13.27 -30.07 -2.22
N CYS A 582 13.32 -28.96 -1.49
CA CYS A 582 12.52 -28.73 -0.30
C CYS A 582 11.05 -28.50 -0.68
N LYS A 583 10.21 -29.52 -0.52
CA LYS A 583 8.75 -29.43 -0.75
C LYS A 583 7.97 -29.91 0.47
N PHE A 584 7.06 -29.08 0.96
CA PHE A 584 6.20 -29.36 2.11
C PHE A 584 4.84 -29.98 1.70
N GLY A 585 4.22 -30.72 2.62
CA GLY A 585 2.87 -31.29 2.48
C GLY A 585 2.78 -32.81 2.70
N GLY A 586 1.57 -33.35 2.51
CA GLY A 586 1.29 -34.79 2.66
C GLY A 586 2.17 -35.68 1.80
N GLY A 587 2.98 -36.54 2.44
CA GLY A 587 3.91 -37.46 1.76
C GLY A 587 5.12 -36.81 1.08
N LYS A 588 5.35 -35.51 1.29
CA LYS A 588 6.39 -34.72 0.59
C LYS A 588 7.78 -34.86 1.23
N THR A 589 8.70 -33.97 0.83
CA THR A 589 10.12 -33.97 1.22
C THR A 589 10.34 -33.52 2.67
N LEU A 590 9.78 -32.36 3.05
CA LEU A 590 9.96 -31.76 4.37
C LEU A 590 9.07 -32.47 5.41
N ARG A 591 9.60 -33.56 5.96
CA ARG A 591 9.02 -34.37 7.03
C ARG A 591 10.14 -34.91 7.92
N GLU A 592 9.81 -35.23 9.17
CA GLU A 592 10.75 -35.69 10.21
C GLU A 592 11.66 -36.83 9.72
N GLY A 593 12.95 -36.74 10.03
CA GLY A 593 13.99 -37.68 9.61
C GLY A 593 14.35 -37.64 8.12
N MET A 594 13.57 -36.91 7.30
CA MET A 594 13.68 -36.82 5.85
C MET A 594 14.24 -35.44 5.50
N GLY A 595 13.53 -34.58 4.77
CA GLY A 595 13.95 -33.19 4.54
C GLY A 595 13.90 -32.27 5.77
N GLN A 596 13.25 -32.69 6.86
CA GLN A 596 13.27 -32.02 8.16
C GLN A 596 14.18 -32.80 9.11
N ALA A 597 15.23 -32.14 9.60
CA ALA A 597 16.22 -32.72 10.50
C ALA A 597 15.67 -32.96 11.91
N SER A 598 15.93 -34.14 12.45
CA SER A 598 15.46 -34.56 13.78
C SER A 598 16.48 -34.25 14.87
N GLY A 599 16.02 -33.92 16.07
CA GLY A 599 16.89 -33.67 17.23
C GLY A 599 17.72 -32.39 17.17
N ARG A 600 17.32 -31.41 16.36
CA ARG A 600 17.95 -30.07 16.28
C ARG A 600 17.28 -29.13 17.29
N VAL A 601 18.09 -28.35 17.97
CA VAL A 601 17.62 -27.30 18.90
C VAL A 601 17.33 -26.00 18.15
N ASP A 602 16.63 -25.07 18.80
CA ASP A 602 16.27 -23.77 18.23
C ASP A 602 17.46 -23.01 17.61
N SER A 603 18.59 -22.94 18.31
CA SER A 603 19.81 -22.26 17.85
C SER A 603 20.48 -22.90 16.62
N GLN A 604 20.04 -24.09 16.21
CA GLN A 604 20.48 -24.80 15.01
C GLN A 604 19.41 -24.84 13.91
N SER A 605 18.25 -24.23 14.14
CA SER A 605 17.05 -24.38 13.32
C SER A 605 16.57 -23.04 12.81
N LEU A 606 16.17 -22.97 11.54
CA LEU A 606 15.42 -21.81 11.02
C LEU A 606 14.07 -21.65 11.75
N ASP A 607 13.57 -20.42 11.86
CA ASP A 607 12.19 -20.15 12.28
C ASP A 607 11.23 -20.32 11.10
N THR A 608 11.68 -19.95 9.91
CA THR A 608 10.92 -20.10 8.66
C THR A 608 11.86 -20.34 7.49
N VAL A 609 11.45 -21.19 6.55
CA VAL A 609 12.09 -21.33 5.23
C VAL A 609 11.11 -20.95 4.12
N ILE A 610 11.53 -20.07 3.21
CA ILE A 610 10.86 -19.87 1.93
C ILE A 610 11.51 -20.82 0.94
N THR A 611 10.79 -21.85 0.50
CA THR A 611 11.35 -22.90 -0.36
C THR A 611 11.27 -22.53 -1.84
N ASN A 612 12.26 -22.92 -2.64
CA ASN A 612 12.21 -22.84 -4.11
C ASN A 612 11.93 -21.42 -4.68
N ALA A 613 12.35 -20.36 -4.00
CA ALA A 613 12.13 -18.97 -4.42
C ALA A 613 12.91 -18.60 -5.68
N LEU A 614 12.25 -17.98 -6.67
CA LEU A 614 12.95 -17.22 -7.71
C LEU A 614 13.21 -15.80 -7.21
N ILE A 615 14.41 -15.55 -6.70
CA ILE A 615 14.85 -14.25 -6.22
C ILE A 615 15.09 -13.31 -7.40
N VAL A 616 14.51 -12.10 -7.31
CA VAL A 616 14.79 -10.96 -8.20
C VAL A 616 15.26 -9.80 -7.32
N ASP A 617 16.56 -9.56 -7.34
CA ASP A 617 17.25 -8.58 -6.52
C ASP A 617 18.39 -7.93 -7.33
N TYR A 618 18.92 -6.78 -6.89
CA TYR A 618 20.06 -6.16 -7.57
C TYR A 618 21.29 -7.09 -7.59
N THR A 619 21.46 -7.94 -6.56
CA THR A 619 22.55 -8.91 -6.47
C THR A 619 22.48 -10.04 -7.51
N GLY A 620 21.31 -10.29 -8.10
CA GLY A 620 21.12 -11.41 -9.03
C GLY A 620 19.67 -11.78 -9.28
N ILE A 621 19.44 -12.56 -10.34
CA ILE A 621 18.16 -13.21 -10.60
C ILE A 621 18.38 -14.73 -10.55
N TYR A 622 17.99 -15.36 -9.45
CA TYR A 622 18.42 -16.73 -9.16
C TYR A 622 17.46 -17.52 -8.28
N LYS A 623 17.61 -18.84 -8.30
CA LYS A 623 16.74 -19.78 -7.60
C LYS A 623 17.42 -20.30 -6.32
N ALA A 624 16.75 -20.17 -5.17
CA ALA A 624 17.26 -20.62 -3.87
C ALA A 624 16.14 -20.85 -2.85
N ASP A 625 16.45 -21.54 -1.76
CA ASP A 625 15.72 -21.44 -0.50
C ASP A 625 16.23 -20.23 0.31
N ILE A 626 15.33 -19.52 1.00
CA ILE A 626 15.66 -18.40 1.90
C ILE A 626 15.34 -18.82 3.33
N GLY A 627 16.33 -18.79 4.22
CA GLY A 627 16.13 -19.09 5.63
C GLY A 627 16.02 -17.84 6.49
N ILE A 628 15.02 -17.81 7.37
CA ILE A 628 14.74 -16.72 8.30
C ILE A 628 15.00 -17.19 9.74
N LYS A 629 15.70 -16.37 10.54
CA LYS A 629 15.89 -16.54 11.99
C LYS A 629 15.80 -15.19 12.69
N ASN A 630 15.02 -15.07 13.76
CA ASN A 630 14.80 -13.86 14.55
C ASN A 630 14.40 -12.64 13.69
N GLY A 631 13.63 -12.87 12.61
CA GLY A 631 13.24 -11.83 11.64
C GLY A 631 14.35 -11.35 10.70
N ILE A 632 15.51 -12.01 10.69
CA ILE A 632 16.68 -11.74 9.85
C ILE A 632 16.85 -12.85 8.81
N ILE A 633 17.33 -12.51 7.61
CA ILE A 633 17.75 -13.46 6.58
C ILE A 633 19.02 -14.17 7.08
N SER A 634 18.88 -15.41 7.54
CA SER A 634 19.93 -16.26 8.13
C SER A 634 20.83 -16.93 7.08
N GLY A 635 20.27 -17.19 5.90
CA GLY A 635 20.96 -17.82 4.79
C GLY A 635 20.14 -17.77 3.50
N ILE A 636 20.83 -17.92 2.37
CA ILE A 636 20.26 -18.06 1.04
C ILE A 636 21.05 -19.17 0.35
N GLY A 637 20.38 -20.20 -0.16
CA GLY A 637 21.07 -21.38 -0.69
C GLY A 637 20.16 -22.60 -0.80
N LYS A 638 20.65 -23.77 -0.39
CA LYS A 638 19.86 -25.01 -0.31
C LYS A 638 19.59 -25.36 1.15
N ALA A 639 18.31 -25.51 1.50
CA ALA A 639 17.85 -25.84 2.84
C ALA A 639 17.57 -27.36 3.00
N GLY A 640 17.15 -27.75 4.20
CA GLY A 640 16.64 -29.09 4.49
C GLY A 640 17.41 -29.80 5.60
N ASN A 641 17.77 -31.06 5.38
CA ASN A 641 18.39 -31.91 6.40
C ASN A 641 19.78 -32.42 5.96
N PRO A 642 20.88 -31.96 6.59
CA PRO A 642 22.23 -32.40 6.24
C PRO A 642 22.51 -33.88 6.58
N ASP A 643 21.61 -34.55 7.33
CA ASP A 643 21.77 -35.98 7.63
C ASP A 643 21.43 -36.91 6.47
N VAL A 644 20.68 -36.41 5.45
CA VAL A 644 20.16 -37.24 4.34
C VAL A 644 20.19 -36.57 2.96
N MET A 645 20.55 -35.29 2.87
CA MET A 645 20.61 -34.48 1.64
C MET A 645 22.01 -33.89 1.44
N ASP A 646 22.41 -33.68 0.19
CA ASP A 646 23.66 -32.99 -0.14
C ASP A 646 23.45 -31.47 -0.22
N GLY A 647 24.54 -30.71 -0.07
CA GLY A 647 24.54 -29.25 -0.29
C GLY A 647 23.78 -28.41 0.73
N VAL A 648 23.20 -29.00 1.78
CA VAL A 648 22.45 -28.25 2.80
C VAL A 648 23.38 -27.29 3.54
N HIS A 649 23.10 -25.99 3.44
CA HIS A 649 23.90 -24.97 4.10
C HIS A 649 23.72 -25.04 5.63
N ALA A 650 24.80 -24.83 6.40
CA ALA A 650 24.79 -24.98 7.86
C ALA A 650 23.75 -24.11 8.58
N ASN A 651 23.45 -22.92 8.04
CA ASN A 651 22.44 -22.00 8.57
C ASN A 651 21.02 -22.23 7.99
N LEU A 652 20.82 -23.24 7.14
CA LEU A 652 19.56 -23.52 6.44
C LEU A 652 18.94 -24.88 6.84
N ILE A 653 19.20 -25.31 8.07
CA ILE A 653 18.63 -26.56 8.60
C ILE A 653 17.15 -26.34 8.93
N VAL A 654 16.29 -27.16 8.32
CA VAL A 654 14.86 -27.23 8.60
C VAL A 654 14.65 -28.26 9.71
N SER A 655 13.93 -27.91 10.78
CA SER A 655 13.65 -28.83 11.90
C SER A 655 12.19 -28.74 12.35
N SER A 656 11.85 -29.36 13.48
CA SER A 656 10.54 -29.19 14.14
C SER A 656 10.25 -27.76 14.63
N GLY A 657 11.25 -26.87 14.65
CA GLY A 657 11.07 -25.44 14.97
C GLY A 657 10.85 -24.55 13.74
N THR A 658 10.81 -25.11 12.53
CA THR A 658 10.81 -24.36 11.27
C THR A 658 9.45 -24.39 10.57
N ASP A 659 8.85 -23.22 10.35
CA ASP A 659 7.70 -23.05 9.46
C ASP A 659 8.10 -23.00 7.98
N VAL A 660 7.15 -23.21 7.05
CA VAL A 660 7.43 -23.30 5.62
C VAL A 660 6.51 -22.40 4.80
N ILE A 661 7.12 -21.48 4.03
CA ILE A 661 6.44 -20.73 2.97
C ILE A 661 6.82 -21.36 1.62
N ALA A 662 5.82 -21.85 0.89
CA ALA A 662 6.01 -22.39 -0.46
C ALA A 662 6.26 -21.25 -1.48
N GLY A 663 7.52 -21.12 -1.91
CA GLY A 663 7.98 -20.17 -2.91
C GLY A 663 8.11 -20.74 -4.32
N GLU A 664 7.92 -22.05 -4.53
CA GLU A 664 7.86 -22.64 -5.87
C GLU A 664 6.81 -21.93 -6.75
N GLY A 665 7.19 -21.59 -7.99
CA GLY A 665 6.32 -20.85 -8.90
C GLY A 665 6.07 -19.39 -8.48
N THR A 666 6.81 -18.84 -7.52
CA THR A 666 6.74 -17.42 -7.13
C THR A 666 8.06 -16.69 -7.36
N ILE A 667 7.97 -15.38 -7.60
CA ILE A 667 9.11 -14.46 -7.59
C ILE A 667 9.19 -13.83 -6.19
N VAL A 668 10.40 -13.64 -5.67
CA VAL A 668 10.65 -13.00 -4.37
C VAL A 668 11.53 -11.78 -4.56
N THR A 669 11.07 -10.62 -4.08
CA THR A 669 11.84 -9.37 -4.04
C THR A 669 12.00 -8.91 -2.59
N ALA A 670 12.97 -8.03 -2.35
CA ALA A 670 12.93 -7.23 -1.13
C ALA A 670 11.65 -6.37 -1.10
N GLY A 671 11.22 -5.99 0.10
CA GLY A 671 10.18 -4.98 0.30
C GLY A 671 10.59 -3.63 -0.27
N GLY A 672 9.64 -2.95 -0.92
CA GLY A 672 9.86 -1.63 -1.50
C GLY A 672 10.06 -0.57 -0.41
N ILE A 673 10.87 0.44 -0.74
CA ILE A 673 11.23 1.54 0.15
C ILE A 673 10.86 2.84 -0.55
N ASP A 674 9.78 3.46 -0.11
CA ASP A 674 9.36 4.76 -0.59
C ASP A 674 9.93 5.85 0.29
N THR A 675 10.79 6.69 -0.29
CA THR A 675 11.51 7.75 0.43
C THR A 675 10.94 9.14 0.20
N HIS A 676 9.79 9.27 -0.44
CA HIS A 676 9.10 10.56 -0.60
C HIS A 676 7.64 10.43 -0.14
N ILE A 677 7.45 10.19 1.15
CA ILE A 677 6.14 10.09 1.79
C ILE A 677 5.73 11.40 2.47
N HIS A 678 4.62 11.98 2.05
CA HIS A 678 3.92 13.01 2.82
C HIS A 678 2.96 12.33 3.80
N LEU A 679 3.21 12.45 5.11
CA LEU A 679 2.43 11.78 6.17
C LEU A 679 1.07 12.47 6.39
N ILE A 680 0.24 12.45 5.36
CA ILE A 680 -1.07 13.10 5.26
C ILE A 680 -2.16 12.27 5.95
N CYS A 681 -2.14 10.94 5.78
CA CYS A 681 -3.10 10.05 6.46
C CYS A 681 -2.56 8.63 6.71
N PRO A 682 -2.96 7.96 7.81
CA PRO A 682 -2.45 6.63 8.14
C PRO A 682 -2.83 5.54 7.12
N GLN A 683 -3.87 5.77 6.31
CA GLN A 683 -4.34 4.82 5.28
C GLN A 683 -3.28 4.55 4.20
N GLN A 684 -2.37 5.50 3.95
CA GLN A 684 -1.25 5.33 3.01
C GLN A 684 -0.43 4.06 3.31
N ALA A 685 -0.28 3.71 4.60
CA ALA A 685 0.46 2.52 5.03
C ALA A 685 -0.20 1.21 4.59
N TYR A 686 -1.53 1.15 4.56
CA TYR A 686 -2.29 -0.03 4.15
C TYR A 686 -2.25 -0.22 2.64
N GLU A 687 -2.37 0.87 1.88
CA GLU A 687 -2.28 0.87 0.42
C GLU A 687 -0.88 0.45 -0.06
N SER A 688 0.15 1.02 0.57
CA SER A 688 1.54 0.78 0.17
C SER A 688 2.01 -0.63 0.52
N ILE A 689 1.65 -1.16 1.70
CA ILE A 689 2.00 -2.55 2.02
C ILE A 689 1.22 -3.54 1.14
N ALA A 690 -0.01 -3.22 0.75
CA ALA A 690 -0.76 -4.01 -0.23
C ALA A 690 -0.12 -4.01 -1.64
N SER A 691 0.72 -3.02 -1.99
CA SER A 691 1.50 -3.00 -3.22
C SER A 691 2.94 -3.55 -3.08
N GLY A 692 3.35 -3.96 -1.87
CA GLY A 692 4.68 -4.52 -1.60
C GLY A 692 5.72 -3.51 -1.10
N VAL A 693 5.34 -2.29 -0.74
CA VAL A 693 6.21 -1.32 -0.05
C VAL A 693 6.19 -1.57 1.45
N THR A 694 7.34 -1.87 2.05
CA THR A 694 7.48 -2.20 3.49
C THR A 694 8.13 -1.09 4.31
N THR A 695 8.65 -0.04 3.68
CA THR A 695 9.32 1.08 4.38
C THR A 695 8.91 2.42 3.80
N PHE A 696 8.60 3.36 4.70
CA PHE A 696 8.41 4.77 4.41
C PHE A 696 9.59 5.61 4.94
N LEU A 697 10.00 6.62 4.18
CA LEU A 697 10.68 7.79 4.71
C LEU A 697 10.02 9.07 4.19
N GLY A 698 9.85 10.03 5.09
CA GLY A 698 9.25 11.33 4.78
C GLY A 698 8.70 12.01 6.03
N GLY A 699 7.79 12.96 5.87
CA GLY A 699 7.40 13.85 6.97
C GLY A 699 5.98 14.39 6.83
N GLY A 700 5.45 14.89 7.94
CA GLY A 700 4.10 15.42 7.99
C GLY A 700 3.44 15.30 9.37
N THR A 701 2.28 15.93 9.52
CA THR A 701 1.50 15.96 10.77
C THR A 701 0.00 15.75 10.53
N GLY A 702 -0.36 14.93 9.53
CA GLY A 702 -1.73 14.83 9.00
C GLY A 702 -2.01 15.90 7.92
N PRO A 703 -3.28 16.12 7.52
CA PRO A 703 -3.65 16.92 6.35
C PRO A 703 -3.61 18.45 6.62
N SER A 704 -2.47 18.95 7.09
CA SER A 704 -2.17 20.39 7.18
C SER A 704 -1.58 20.89 5.86
N GLN A 705 -1.75 22.17 5.53
CA GLN A 705 -1.18 22.77 4.30
C GLN A 705 0.32 22.47 4.15
N GLY A 706 1.10 22.65 5.23
CA GLY A 706 2.53 22.36 5.23
C GLY A 706 2.88 20.88 4.99
N THR A 707 2.01 19.94 5.37
CA THR A 707 2.19 18.50 5.07
C THR A 707 1.70 18.13 3.68
N CYS A 708 0.57 18.68 3.24
CA CYS A 708 0.04 18.49 1.89
C CYS A 708 0.98 19.05 0.80
N ALA A 709 1.84 20.01 1.15
CA ALA A 709 2.86 20.56 0.28
C ALA A 709 4.27 20.00 0.52
N THR A 710 4.65 19.60 1.75
CA THR A 710 6.07 19.28 2.07
C THR A 710 6.24 18.06 3.01
N THR A 711 7.24 17.20 2.73
CA THR A 711 7.66 16.09 3.62
C THR A 711 8.40 16.57 4.88
N CYS A 712 7.74 17.38 5.70
CA CYS A 712 8.32 18.01 6.89
C CYS A 712 7.46 17.70 8.13
N THR A 713 8.09 17.17 9.18
CA THR A 713 7.52 17.09 10.53
C THR A 713 8.15 18.18 11.40
N PRO A 714 7.58 19.40 11.45
CA PRO A 714 8.21 20.54 12.11
C PRO A 714 8.06 20.52 13.64
N GLY A 715 9.17 20.73 14.34
CA GLY A 715 9.19 20.94 15.78
C GLY A 715 9.20 19.67 16.64
N LEU A 716 9.82 19.79 17.81
CA LEU A 716 10.09 18.70 18.76
C LEU A 716 8.84 17.89 19.12
N TRP A 717 7.72 18.57 19.42
CA TRP A 717 6.49 17.93 19.85
C TRP A 717 5.84 17.09 18.74
N HIS A 718 5.79 17.60 17.51
CA HIS A 718 5.23 16.84 16.38
C HIS A 718 6.11 15.63 16.03
N MET A 719 7.44 15.74 16.15
CA MET A 719 8.34 14.60 15.95
C MET A 719 7.99 13.45 16.92
N GLU A 720 7.90 13.75 18.22
CA GLU A 720 7.49 12.81 19.26
C GLU A 720 6.10 12.19 18.99
N GLN A 721 5.09 13.03 18.72
CA GLN A 721 3.73 12.53 18.49
C GLN A 721 3.62 11.68 17.21
N MET A 722 4.35 12.02 16.15
CA MET A 722 4.35 11.22 14.92
C MET A 722 5.08 9.89 15.11
N ILE A 723 6.18 9.85 15.86
CA ILE A 723 6.85 8.60 16.25
C ILE A 723 5.88 7.68 17.02
N HIS A 724 5.09 8.21 17.95
CA HIS A 724 4.02 7.45 18.62
C HIS A 724 2.88 7.02 17.68
N ALA A 725 2.46 7.88 16.75
CA ALA A 725 1.36 7.58 15.83
C ALA A 725 1.71 6.42 14.87
N VAL A 726 2.95 6.39 14.35
CA VAL A 726 3.40 5.36 13.41
C VAL A 726 3.80 4.04 14.10
N ASP A 727 3.91 4.02 15.42
CA ASP A 727 4.35 2.86 16.23
C ASP A 727 3.40 1.64 16.15
N SER A 728 2.20 1.78 15.60
CA SER A 728 1.26 0.66 15.29
C SER A 728 1.00 0.42 13.80
N LEU A 729 1.56 1.23 12.90
CA LEU A 729 1.33 1.07 11.46
C LEU A 729 2.22 -0.04 10.87
N PRO A 730 1.80 -0.75 9.81
CA PRO A 730 2.37 -2.06 9.45
C PRO A 730 3.68 -2.03 8.65
N VAL A 731 4.25 -0.85 8.43
CA VAL A 731 5.49 -0.64 7.68
C VAL A 731 6.60 -0.08 8.59
N ASN A 732 7.84 -0.15 8.13
CA ASN A 732 8.95 0.58 8.74
C ASN A 732 8.82 2.09 8.46
N TYR A 733 9.33 2.94 9.37
CA TYR A 733 9.25 4.40 9.21
C TYR A 733 10.60 5.08 9.47
N GLY A 734 11.01 5.99 8.61
CA GLY A 734 11.89 7.11 8.94
C GLY A 734 11.11 8.43 8.87
N ILE A 735 11.28 9.31 9.85
CA ILE A 735 10.60 10.62 9.86
C ILE A 735 11.60 11.75 9.59
N THR A 736 11.21 12.73 8.79
CA THR A 736 12.07 13.83 8.32
C THR A 736 11.66 15.18 8.91
N GLY A 737 12.66 15.94 9.37
CA GLY A 737 12.49 17.31 9.85
C GLY A 737 12.42 18.32 8.72
N LYS A 738 12.11 19.58 9.06
CA LYS A 738 12.23 20.71 8.13
C LYS A 738 13.70 21.16 8.10
N GLY A 739 14.29 21.24 6.92
CA GLY A 739 15.67 21.71 6.70
C GLY A 739 15.81 23.20 6.39
N ASN A 740 14.70 23.90 6.13
CA ASN A 740 14.69 25.32 5.79
C ASN A 740 14.90 26.22 7.01
N ASP A 741 16.16 26.36 7.43
CA ASP A 741 16.61 27.40 8.37
C ASP A 741 18.01 27.87 7.95
N SER A 742 18.31 29.16 8.15
CA SER A 742 19.65 29.71 7.89
C SER A 742 20.58 29.58 9.09
N GLU A 743 20.04 29.31 10.29
CA GLU A 743 20.82 29.02 11.51
C GLU A 743 20.66 27.55 11.94
N PRO A 744 21.71 26.92 12.50
CA PRO A 744 21.76 25.46 12.64
C PRO A 744 21.00 24.89 13.86
N GLU A 745 20.65 25.70 14.86
CA GLU A 745 20.13 25.23 16.15
C GLU A 745 18.84 24.41 16.03
N ALA A 746 17.84 24.95 15.32
CA ALA A 746 16.55 24.28 15.13
C ALA A 746 16.67 22.98 14.31
N LEU A 747 17.64 22.92 13.39
CA LEU A 747 17.91 21.75 12.58
C LEU A 747 18.54 20.62 13.42
N ARG A 748 19.51 20.96 14.28
CA ARG A 748 20.07 20.02 15.27
C ARG A 748 19.00 19.50 16.22
N GLU A 749 18.19 20.39 16.80
CA GLU A 749 17.08 20.01 17.69
C GLU A 749 16.11 19.03 17.02
N SER A 750 15.80 19.22 15.74
CA SER A 750 14.92 18.32 14.98
C SER A 750 15.54 16.93 14.78
N ILE A 751 16.84 16.84 14.50
CA ILE A 751 17.57 15.58 14.35
C ILE A 751 17.71 14.87 15.70
N GLU A 752 18.04 15.60 16.77
CA GLU A 752 18.09 15.05 18.14
C GLU A 752 16.73 14.54 18.61
N ALA A 753 15.61 15.14 18.18
CA ALA A 753 14.26 14.64 18.43
C ALA A 753 13.93 13.30 17.75
N GLY A 754 14.77 12.83 16.83
CA GLY A 754 14.57 11.56 16.11
C GLY A 754 14.39 11.70 14.61
N ALA A 755 14.44 12.91 14.03
CA ALA A 755 14.46 13.04 12.57
C ALA A 755 15.67 12.30 11.99
N CYS A 756 15.43 11.39 11.04
CA CYS A 756 16.47 10.62 10.37
C CYS A 756 16.99 11.28 9.07
N GLY A 757 16.46 12.46 8.74
CA GLY A 757 16.82 13.28 7.59
C GLY A 757 16.09 14.63 7.64
N LEU A 758 16.48 15.56 6.78
CA LEU A 758 15.87 16.89 6.66
C LEU A 758 15.41 17.16 5.22
N LYS A 759 14.20 17.72 5.04
CA LYS A 759 13.70 18.20 3.73
C LYS A 759 13.87 19.71 3.62
N LEU A 760 14.56 20.15 2.58
CA LEU A 760 14.50 21.51 2.04
C LEU A 760 13.35 21.61 1.03
N HIS A 761 12.51 22.63 1.14
CA HIS A 761 11.37 22.90 0.22
C HIS A 761 11.30 24.35 -0.24
N GLU A 762 10.83 24.62 -1.46
CA GLU A 762 10.67 26.00 -1.95
C GLU A 762 9.57 26.77 -1.19
N ASP A 763 8.47 26.12 -0.84
CA ASP A 763 7.37 26.63 0.01
C ASP A 763 7.82 27.12 1.40
N TRP A 764 9.01 26.73 1.83
CA TRP A 764 9.67 27.19 3.06
C TRP A 764 10.95 27.99 2.81
N GLY A 765 11.28 28.28 1.54
CA GLY A 765 12.48 28.98 1.07
C GLY A 765 13.70 28.06 0.93
N SER A 766 13.91 27.46 -0.25
CA SER A 766 15.13 26.67 -0.56
C SER A 766 16.29 27.56 -1.04
N THR A 767 16.60 28.57 -0.23
CA THR A 767 17.63 29.56 -0.55
C THR A 767 19.05 28.98 -0.34
N PRO A 768 20.08 29.53 -0.99
CA PRO A 768 21.48 29.10 -0.80
C PRO A 768 21.94 29.08 0.66
N ALA A 769 21.45 30.00 1.50
CA ALA A 769 21.77 30.03 2.93
C ALA A 769 21.16 28.84 3.70
N ALA A 770 19.89 28.53 3.45
CA ALA A 770 19.24 27.35 4.04
C ALA A 770 19.86 26.04 3.55
N ILE A 771 20.25 25.98 2.26
CA ILE A 771 20.97 24.84 1.68
C ILE A 771 22.30 24.59 2.39
N ASP A 772 23.14 25.62 2.57
CA ASP A 772 24.44 25.48 3.23
C ASP A 772 24.31 25.04 4.70
N THR A 773 23.45 25.71 5.47
CA THR A 773 23.25 25.41 6.89
C THR A 773 22.67 24.02 7.09
N CYS A 774 21.68 23.61 6.29
CA CYS A 774 21.10 22.26 6.35
C CYS A 774 22.15 21.19 6.02
N LEU A 775 22.93 21.36 4.94
CA LEU A 775 23.96 20.38 4.57
C LEU A 775 25.08 20.27 5.61
N ARG A 776 25.50 21.39 6.22
CA ARG A 776 26.45 21.38 7.35
C ARG A 776 25.93 20.56 8.54
N VAL A 777 24.66 20.73 8.91
CA VAL A 777 24.06 20.00 10.04
C VAL A 777 23.87 18.51 9.69
N CYS A 778 23.53 18.19 8.43
CA CYS A 778 23.50 16.80 7.96
C CYS A 778 24.90 16.15 7.99
N ASP A 779 25.95 16.88 7.60
CA ASP A 779 27.34 16.42 7.70
C ASP A 779 27.78 16.19 9.16
N GLU A 780 27.36 17.06 10.08
CA GLU A 780 27.65 16.97 11.52
C GLU A 780 27.00 15.74 12.20
N LEU A 781 25.76 15.39 11.80
CA LEU A 781 24.92 14.40 12.50
C LEU A 781 24.63 13.11 11.70
N ASP A 782 25.27 12.93 10.55
CA ASP A 782 25.19 11.75 9.65
C ASP A 782 23.75 11.34 9.24
N VAL A 783 22.95 12.33 8.83
CA VAL A 783 21.61 12.15 8.28
C VAL A 783 21.53 12.62 6.81
N GLN A 784 20.53 12.19 6.05
CA GLN A 784 20.39 12.65 4.66
C GLN A 784 19.70 14.02 4.58
N CYS A 785 20.14 14.83 3.62
CA CYS A 785 19.44 16.02 3.17
C CYS A 785 18.69 15.69 1.88
N MET A 786 17.38 15.90 1.85
CA MET A 786 16.57 15.82 0.64
C MET A 786 16.12 17.22 0.24
N ILE A 787 16.07 17.51 -1.06
CA ILE A 787 15.73 18.84 -1.56
C ILE A 787 14.68 18.81 -2.66
N HIS A 788 13.76 19.77 -2.54
CA HIS A 788 12.94 20.33 -3.60
C HIS A 788 13.46 21.76 -3.82
N THR A 789 13.99 22.06 -5.01
CA THR A 789 14.74 23.30 -5.27
C THR A 789 13.83 24.48 -5.63
N ASP A 790 14.39 25.68 -5.75
CA ASP A 790 13.68 26.94 -6.04
C ASP A 790 13.19 26.95 -7.51
N THR A 791 11.93 26.56 -7.76
CA THR A 791 11.33 26.54 -9.12
C THR A 791 11.30 27.94 -9.73
N LEU A 792 11.05 28.96 -8.90
CA LEU A 792 10.93 30.36 -9.29
C LEU A 792 12.27 30.97 -9.73
N ASN A 793 13.39 30.33 -9.38
CA ASN A 793 14.74 30.87 -9.48
C ASN A 793 14.90 32.20 -8.69
N GLU A 794 14.13 32.40 -7.61
CA GLU A 794 14.08 33.65 -6.84
C GLU A 794 15.45 34.02 -6.25
N SER A 795 16.15 33.02 -5.68
CA SER A 795 17.50 33.19 -5.13
C SER A 795 18.62 32.93 -6.14
N GLY A 796 18.29 32.53 -7.37
CA GLY A 796 19.23 32.17 -8.44
C GLY A 796 18.81 30.92 -9.21
N PHE A 797 19.52 30.63 -10.31
CA PHE A 797 19.29 29.46 -11.15
C PHE A 797 19.88 28.17 -10.55
N VAL A 798 19.67 27.04 -11.22
CA VAL A 798 20.14 25.72 -10.77
C VAL A 798 21.64 25.69 -10.46
N GLU A 799 22.47 26.42 -11.20
CA GLU A 799 23.92 26.52 -10.97
C GLU A 799 24.25 27.19 -9.61
N THR A 800 23.43 28.13 -9.14
CA THR A 800 23.57 28.77 -7.82
C THR A 800 23.28 27.76 -6.70
N THR A 801 22.22 26.97 -6.85
CA THR A 801 21.85 25.88 -5.93
C THR A 801 22.90 24.77 -5.90
N ILE A 802 23.41 24.35 -7.07
CA ILE A 802 24.54 23.40 -7.19
C ILE A 802 25.79 23.96 -6.49
N GLY A 803 26.08 25.25 -6.66
CA GLY A 803 27.16 25.95 -5.95
C GLY A 803 26.99 25.90 -4.43
N ALA A 804 25.76 26.11 -3.93
CA ALA A 804 25.43 26.01 -2.52
C ALA A 804 25.58 24.58 -1.96
N PHE A 805 25.50 23.53 -2.79
CA PHE A 805 25.80 22.17 -2.33
C PHE A 805 27.27 22.00 -1.90
N GLN A 806 28.21 22.78 -2.46
CA GLN A 806 29.65 22.69 -2.19
C GLN A 806 30.22 21.26 -2.33
N GLY A 807 29.65 20.44 -3.23
CA GLY A 807 30.03 19.04 -3.43
C GLY A 807 29.59 18.08 -2.31
N ARG A 808 28.80 18.53 -1.33
CA ARG A 808 28.24 17.68 -0.26
C ARG A 808 27.09 16.83 -0.79
N THR A 809 26.92 15.67 -0.18
CA THR A 809 25.92 14.66 -0.56
C THR A 809 24.50 15.18 -0.37
N ILE A 810 23.67 15.08 -1.40
CA ILE A 810 22.28 15.53 -1.36
C ILE A 810 21.37 14.65 -2.22
N HIS A 811 20.15 14.41 -1.76
CA HIS A 811 19.12 13.69 -2.50
C HIS A 811 18.15 14.68 -3.16
N THR A 812 18.18 14.80 -4.48
CA THR A 812 17.22 15.61 -5.24
C THR A 812 15.94 14.79 -5.48
N TYR A 813 14.83 15.25 -4.92
CA TYR A 813 13.50 14.69 -5.22
C TYR A 813 13.02 15.12 -6.61
N HIS A 814 12.09 14.36 -7.20
CA HIS A 814 11.42 14.62 -8.48
C HIS A 814 12.32 15.36 -9.49
N THR A 815 13.47 14.77 -9.77
CA THR A 815 14.63 15.43 -10.39
C THR A 815 14.33 16.02 -11.77
N GLU A 816 13.31 15.51 -12.46
CA GLU A 816 12.80 16.05 -13.73
C GLU A 816 12.14 17.44 -13.60
N GLY A 817 11.53 17.74 -12.46
CA GLY A 817 11.05 19.08 -12.10
C GLY A 817 9.54 19.30 -12.14
N ALA A 818 8.70 18.39 -12.64
CA ALA A 818 7.24 18.55 -12.58
C ALA A 818 6.71 18.52 -11.12
N GLY A 819 7.30 17.65 -10.29
CA GLY A 819 7.11 17.66 -8.83
C GLY A 819 7.73 18.89 -8.13
N GLY A 820 8.67 19.58 -8.80
CA GLY A 820 9.19 20.89 -8.44
C GLY A 820 10.72 21.00 -8.50
N GLY A 821 11.19 22.24 -8.60
CA GLY A 821 12.59 22.59 -8.75
C GLY A 821 12.85 23.48 -9.97
N HIS A 822 14.02 24.15 -9.97
CA HIS A 822 14.46 25.15 -10.96
C HIS A 822 13.89 24.92 -12.37
N ALA A 823 13.01 25.82 -12.80
CA ALA A 823 12.42 25.76 -14.13
C ALA A 823 13.35 26.43 -15.16
N PRO A 824 13.61 25.80 -16.34
CA PRO A 824 13.14 24.48 -16.78
C PRO A 824 14.13 23.33 -16.51
N ASP A 825 15.28 23.58 -15.88
CA ASP A 825 16.50 22.80 -16.08
C ASP A 825 17.07 22.08 -14.84
N ILE A 826 16.30 21.97 -13.75
CA ILE A 826 16.65 21.16 -12.57
C ILE A 826 17.15 19.75 -12.91
N ILE A 827 16.64 19.13 -13.98
CA ILE A 827 17.06 17.80 -14.47
C ILE A 827 18.56 17.70 -14.78
N LYS A 828 19.28 18.83 -14.96
CA LYS A 828 20.75 18.87 -15.09
C LYS A 828 21.47 18.18 -13.92
N VAL A 829 20.92 18.22 -12.70
CA VAL A 829 21.64 17.78 -11.48
C VAL A 829 22.09 16.32 -11.49
N VAL A 830 21.55 15.47 -12.39
CA VAL A 830 21.99 14.08 -12.58
C VAL A 830 23.46 13.95 -13.01
N GLU A 831 24.09 15.03 -13.50
CA GLU A 831 25.50 15.04 -13.92
C GLU A 831 26.52 15.15 -12.78
N HIS A 832 26.07 15.37 -11.53
CA HIS A 832 26.95 15.60 -10.39
C HIS A 832 27.15 14.37 -9.50
N ALA A 833 28.39 14.12 -9.10
CA ALA A 833 28.78 12.94 -8.32
C ALA A 833 28.24 12.92 -6.88
N ASN A 834 27.89 14.07 -6.31
CA ASN A 834 27.34 14.22 -4.97
C ASN A 834 25.80 14.20 -4.93
N VAL A 835 25.14 14.13 -6.09
CA VAL A 835 23.67 14.12 -6.18
C VAL A 835 23.16 12.68 -6.24
N LEU A 836 22.13 12.38 -5.45
CA LEU A 836 21.40 11.12 -5.42
C LEU A 836 19.99 11.35 -5.99
N PRO A 837 19.78 11.25 -7.32
CA PRO A 837 18.54 11.69 -7.95
C PRO A 837 17.43 10.64 -7.85
N SER A 838 16.24 11.08 -7.42
CA SER A 838 14.99 10.31 -7.51
C SER A 838 13.95 10.99 -8.39
N SER A 839 12.99 10.17 -8.83
CA SER A 839 11.75 10.59 -9.48
C SER A 839 10.55 10.22 -8.64
N THR A 840 9.50 11.02 -8.73
CA THR A 840 8.18 10.72 -8.17
C THR A 840 7.28 10.13 -9.26
N ASN A 841 6.20 9.45 -8.87
CA ASN A 841 5.60 8.46 -9.77
C ASN A 841 4.52 8.89 -10.78
N PRO A 842 3.84 10.06 -10.71
CA PRO A 842 2.83 10.38 -11.72
C PRO A 842 3.38 10.69 -13.12
N THR A 843 4.59 11.24 -13.24
CA THR A 843 5.24 11.44 -14.55
C THR A 843 5.63 10.11 -15.22
N ARG A 844 5.55 8.98 -14.49
CA ARG A 844 6.21 7.73 -14.84
C ARG A 844 5.26 6.70 -15.49
N PRO A 845 5.59 6.17 -16.66
CA PRO A 845 6.35 6.83 -17.72
C PRO A 845 5.53 7.94 -18.40
N PHE A 846 6.11 8.63 -19.39
CA PHE A 846 5.38 9.59 -20.19
C PHE A 846 4.26 8.90 -21.01
N THR A 847 3.01 9.32 -20.81
CA THR A 847 1.80 8.82 -21.50
C THR A 847 0.96 9.95 -22.09
N GLY A 848 -0.03 9.61 -22.92
CA GLY A 848 -0.91 10.59 -23.57
C GLY A 848 -1.68 11.51 -22.61
N ASN A 849 -1.95 11.08 -21.37
CA ASN A 849 -2.68 11.88 -20.37
C ASN A 849 -1.76 12.60 -19.37
N THR A 850 -0.43 12.39 -19.43
CA THR A 850 0.49 12.84 -18.38
C THR A 850 0.54 14.36 -18.26
N LEU A 851 0.47 15.12 -19.36
CA LEU A 851 0.54 16.59 -19.28
C LEU A 851 -0.75 17.19 -18.71
N ASP A 852 -1.90 16.76 -19.25
CA ASP A 852 -3.22 17.26 -18.87
C ASP A 852 -3.53 16.99 -17.39
N GLU A 853 -3.15 15.82 -16.87
CA GLU A 853 -3.31 15.47 -15.45
C GLU A 853 -2.48 16.38 -14.54
N HIS A 854 -1.23 16.64 -14.91
CA HIS A 854 -0.27 17.33 -14.04
C HIS A 854 -0.55 18.82 -13.88
N LEU A 855 -1.09 19.48 -14.91
CA LEU A 855 -1.40 20.92 -14.83
C LEU A 855 -2.41 21.19 -13.71
N ASP A 856 -3.55 20.48 -13.72
CA ASP A 856 -4.58 20.63 -12.68
C ASP A 856 -4.11 20.14 -11.30
N MET A 857 -3.33 19.05 -11.26
CA MET A 857 -2.77 18.51 -10.03
C MET A 857 -1.83 19.51 -9.33
N LEU A 858 -0.91 20.12 -10.08
CA LEU A 858 0.03 21.12 -9.58
C LEU A 858 -0.70 22.32 -9.00
N MET A 859 -1.72 22.83 -9.70
CA MET A 859 -2.51 23.97 -9.23
C MET A 859 -3.22 23.69 -7.89
N VAL A 860 -3.72 22.47 -7.69
CA VAL A 860 -4.34 22.07 -6.41
C VAL A 860 -3.31 21.94 -5.30
N CYS A 861 -2.18 21.25 -5.54
CA CYS A 861 -1.16 21.01 -4.53
C CYS A 861 -0.51 22.32 -4.01
N HIS A 862 -0.14 23.22 -4.93
CA HIS A 862 0.49 24.51 -4.60
C HIS A 862 -0.50 25.63 -4.28
N HIS A 863 -1.80 25.32 -4.16
CA HIS A 863 -2.87 26.27 -3.81
C HIS A 863 -2.97 27.48 -4.78
N LEU A 864 -2.65 27.25 -6.06
CA LEU A 864 -2.60 28.26 -7.11
C LEU A 864 -4.01 28.65 -7.61
N SER A 865 -4.11 29.85 -8.17
CA SER A 865 -5.35 30.42 -8.68
C SER A 865 -5.36 30.50 -10.21
N LYS A 866 -6.32 29.82 -10.85
CA LYS A 866 -6.63 29.99 -12.29
C LYS A 866 -7.02 31.41 -12.71
N ASN A 867 -7.23 32.32 -11.74
CA ASN A 867 -7.53 33.73 -11.98
C ASN A 867 -6.30 34.65 -11.87
N ILE A 868 -5.11 34.10 -11.59
CA ILE A 868 -3.83 34.83 -11.53
C ILE A 868 -2.99 34.36 -12.72
N PRO A 869 -2.69 35.21 -13.72
CA PRO A 869 -1.91 34.82 -14.89
C PRO A 869 -0.51 34.28 -14.54
N GLU A 870 0.11 34.84 -13.51
CA GLU A 870 1.43 34.44 -13.01
C GLU A 870 1.43 33.02 -12.44
N ASP A 871 0.36 32.62 -11.73
CA ASP A 871 0.17 31.27 -11.19
C ASP A 871 0.01 30.22 -12.31
N VAL A 872 -0.69 30.59 -13.40
CA VAL A 872 -0.86 29.74 -14.58
C VAL A 872 0.45 29.60 -15.33
N ALA A 873 1.16 30.71 -15.58
CA ALA A 873 2.47 30.70 -16.23
C ALA A 873 3.51 29.89 -15.42
N PHE A 874 3.47 29.98 -14.09
CA PHE A 874 4.28 29.13 -13.21
C PHE A 874 3.97 27.63 -13.42
N ALA A 875 2.69 27.25 -13.40
CA ALA A 875 2.29 25.86 -13.63
C ALA A 875 2.71 25.35 -15.03
N GLU A 876 2.51 26.16 -16.08
CA GLU A 876 2.89 25.86 -17.47
C GLU A 876 4.42 25.73 -17.64
N SER A 877 5.22 26.59 -16.98
CA SER A 877 6.69 26.48 -17.00
C SER A 877 7.21 25.19 -16.33
N ARG A 878 6.40 24.58 -15.46
CA ARG A 878 6.79 23.43 -14.64
C ARG A 878 6.38 22.08 -15.25
N ILE A 879 5.29 22.03 -16.03
CA ILE A 879 4.82 20.80 -16.69
C ILE A 879 5.29 20.79 -18.16
N ARG A 880 6.39 20.10 -18.44
CA ARG A 880 7.07 20.12 -19.75
C ARG A 880 7.16 18.71 -20.34
N ALA A 881 6.75 18.54 -21.60
CA ALA A 881 6.79 17.26 -22.29
C ALA A 881 8.24 16.75 -22.47
N GLU A 882 9.16 17.67 -22.73
CA GLU A 882 10.55 17.42 -23.08
C GLU A 882 11.33 16.82 -21.90
N THR A 883 11.16 17.37 -20.70
CA THR A 883 11.85 16.88 -19.48
C THR A 883 11.21 15.58 -18.98
N ILE A 884 9.88 15.44 -19.02
CA ILE A 884 9.17 14.19 -18.70
C ILE A 884 9.56 13.03 -19.66
N ALA A 885 9.72 13.33 -20.95
CA ALA A 885 10.22 12.38 -21.94
C ALA A 885 11.72 12.05 -21.76
N ALA A 886 12.53 13.03 -21.36
CA ALA A 886 13.93 12.79 -21.02
C ALA A 886 14.09 11.93 -19.75
N GLU A 887 13.24 12.12 -18.75
CA GLU A 887 13.21 11.35 -17.50
C GLU A 887 12.99 9.84 -17.75
N ASP A 888 12.16 9.46 -18.74
CA ASP A 888 12.04 8.05 -19.18
C ASP A 888 13.40 7.47 -19.58
N VAL A 889 14.18 8.21 -20.37
CA VAL A 889 15.48 7.78 -20.89
C VAL A 889 16.56 7.82 -19.80
N LEU A 890 16.57 8.86 -18.96
CA LEU A 890 17.50 8.98 -17.84
C LEU A 890 17.33 7.85 -16.81
N HIS A 891 16.12 7.33 -16.62
CA HIS A 891 15.94 6.10 -15.85
C HIS A 891 16.56 4.88 -16.53
N ASP A 892 16.36 4.70 -17.84
CA ASP A 892 16.79 3.48 -18.56
C ASP A 892 18.31 3.39 -18.71
N ILE A 893 18.99 4.53 -18.88
CA ILE A 893 20.46 4.60 -18.89
C ILE A 893 21.08 4.60 -17.49
N GLY A 894 20.28 4.69 -16.41
CA GLY A 894 20.79 4.71 -15.04
C GLY A 894 21.26 6.08 -14.52
N ALA A 895 20.89 7.18 -15.17
CA ALA A 895 21.19 8.53 -14.71
C ALA A 895 20.24 9.02 -13.59
N ILE A 896 19.01 8.48 -13.50
CA ILE A 896 18.14 8.65 -12.32
C ILE A 896 18.10 7.35 -11.50
N SER A 897 18.43 7.46 -10.22
CA SER A 897 18.83 6.33 -9.37
C SER A 897 17.74 5.70 -8.54
N MET A 898 16.66 6.44 -8.29
CA MET A 898 15.59 6.05 -7.35
C MET A 898 14.19 6.38 -7.89
N MET A 899 13.20 5.65 -7.38
CA MET A 899 11.76 5.87 -7.58
C MET A 899 11.08 6.03 -6.22
N SER A 900 10.17 6.99 -6.10
CA SER A 900 9.37 7.29 -4.91
C SER A 900 7.93 7.65 -5.31
N SER A 901 7.01 7.83 -4.34
CA SER A 901 5.64 8.22 -4.70
C SER A 901 5.41 9.71 -4.85
N ASP A 902 5.72 10.51 -3.81
CA ASP A 902 5.12 11.83 -3.51
C ASP A 902 3.68 11.75 -2.93
N SER A 903 3.47 10.80 -2.00
CA SER A 903 2.15 10.28 -1.60
C SER A 903 1.08 11.35 -1.28
N GLN A 904 0.07 11.49 -2.16
CA GLN A 904 -1.03 12.47 -2.07
C GLN A 904 -0.61 13.95 -2.19
N ALA A 905 0.63 14.24 -2.59
CA ALA A 905 1.19 15.58 -2.78
C ALA A 905 1.85 15.72 -4.15
N MET A 906 1.12 15.34 -5.21
CA MET A 906 1.64 15.03 -6.56
C MET A 906 2.22 13.61 -6.72
N GLY A 907 1.60 12.61 -6.08
CA GLY A 907 2.09 11.23 -6.08
C GLY A 907 1.17 10.16 -5.50
N ARG A 908 1.47 8.89 -5.78
CA ARG A 908 0.59 7.73 -5.49
C ARG A 908 1.31 6.62 -4.73
N CYS A 909 1.11 6.52 -3.41
CA CYS A 909 1.87 5.60 -2.54
C CYS A 909 1.80 4.11 -2.96
N GLY A 910 0.63 3.64 -3.43
CA GLY A 910 0.45 2.27 -3.94
C GLY A 910 1.13 1.95 -5.27
N GLU A 911 1.70 2.94 -5.99
CA GLU A 911 2.15 2.76 -7.37
C GLU A 911 3.67 2.80 -7.59
N VAL A 912 4.51 2.93 -6.54
CA VAL A 912 5.98 3.00 -6.69
C VAL A 912 6.56 1.80 -7.47
N VAL A 913 6.16 0.58 -7.08
CA VAL A 913 6.59 -0.65 -7.74
C VAL A 913 6.01 -0.72 -9.16
N LEU A 914 4.70 -0.46 -9.31
CA LEU A 914 3.98 -0.50 -10.59
C LEU A 914 4.62 0.42 -11.65
N ARG A 915 4.88 1.67 -11.27
CA ARG A 915 5.38 2.73 -12.15
C ARG A 915 6.84 2.51 -12.54
N THR A 916 7.62 1.87 -11.66
CA THR A 916 8.96 1.34 -12.00
C THR A 916 8.87 0.38 -13.19
N TRP A 917 7.97 -0.61 -13.13
CA TRP A 917 7.85 -1.64 -14.18
C TRP A 917 7.17 -1.14 -15.45
N HIS A 918 6.22 -0.20 -15.36
CA HIS A 918 5.72 0.54 -16.53
C HIS A 918 6.86 1.26 -17.27
N THR A 919 7.75 1.92 -16.55
CA THR A 919 8.87 2.70 -17.13
C THR A 919 9.91 1.78 -17.77
N ALA A 920 10.25 0.66 -17.14
CA ALA A 920 11.13 -0.36 -17.70
C ALA A 920 10.54 -0.99 -18.97
N HIS A 921 9.24 -1.32 -18.95
CA HIS A 921 8.53 -1.87 -20.10
C HIS A 921 8.49 -0.89 -21.28
N LYS A 922 8.07 0.36 -21.05
CA LYS A 922 8.00 1.38 -22.10
C LYS A 922 9.36 1.57 -22.78
N ASN A 923 10.42 1.71 -21.99
CA ASN A 923 11.76 1.87 -22.53
C ASN A 923 12.20 0.64 -23.34
N LYS A 924 11.87 -0.58 -22.92
CA LYS A 924 12.08 -1.77 -23.77
C LYS A 924 11.35 -1.66 -25.11
N VAL A 925 10.07 -1.30 -25.10
CA VAL A 925 9.24 -1.22 -26.32
C VAL A 925 9.75 -0.14 -27.29
N GLN A 926 10.14 1.04 -26.78
CA GLN A 926 10.57 2.15 -27.64
C GLN A 926 12.07 2.15 -27.98
N ARG A 927 12.93 1.62 -27.12
CA ARG A 927 14.40 1.70 -27.24
C ARG A 927 15.06 0.34 -27.50
N GLY A 928 14.32 -0.76 -27.39
CA GLY A 928 14.83 -2.12 -27.53
C GLY A 928 15.54 -2.66 -26.29
N THR A 929 16.29 -3.75 -26.47
CA THR A 929 17.15 -4.35 -25.44
C THR A 929 18.29 -3.41 -25.05
N LEU A 930 18.70 -3.41 -23.78
CA LEU A 930 19.90 -2.67 -23.34
C LEU A 930 21.16 -3.32 -23.89
N GLN A 931 22.22 -2.54 -24.08
CA GLN A 931 23.52 -3.05 -24.55
C GLN A 931 24.05 -4.17 -23.64
N GLU A 932 23.85 -4.04 -22.33
CA GLU A 932 24.27 -5.02 -21.33
C GLU A 932 23.44 -6.33 -21.35
N ASP A 933 22.28 -6.32 -22.01
CA ASP A 933 21.37 -7.46 -22.19
C ASP A 933 21.40 -8.06 -23.63
N GLU A 934 22.16 -7.45 -24.55
CA GLU A 934 22.27 -7.91 -25.95
C GLU A 934 22.76 -9.37 -26.06
N GLY A 935 22.13 -10.15 -26.95
CA GLY A 935 22.44 -11.56 -27.15
C GLY A 935 22.06 -12.49 -25.98
N THR A 936 21.61 -11.98 -24.84
CA THR A 936 21.28 -12.82 -23.67
C THR A 936 19.93 -13.53 -23.78
N GLY A 937 19.01 -13.00 -24.61
CA GLY A 937 17.62 -13.46 -24.71
C GLY A 937 16.73 -13.06 -23.52
N ALA A 938 17.17 -12.12 -22.69
CA ALA A 938 16.46 -11.64 -21.49
C ALA A 938 16.76 -10.14 -21.25
N ASP A 939 16.16 -9.57 -20.21
CA ASP A 939 16.29 -8.19 -19.75
C ASP A 939 16.88 -8.12 -18.33
N ASN A 940 17.75 -9.08 -17.96
CA ASN A 940 18.23 -9.24 -16.59
C ASN A 940 18.92 -7.99 -16.06
N PHE A 941 19.72 -7.32 -16.89
CA PHE A 941 20.43 -6.11 -16.51
C PHE A 941 19.46 -4.93 -16.36
N ARG A 942 18.51 -4.74 -17.29
CA ARG A 942 17.41 -3.77 -17.13
C ARG A 942 16.62 -4.03 -15.85
N VAL A 943 16.24 -5.28 -15.57
CA VAL A 943 15.47 -5.64 -14.36
C VAL A 943 16.27 -5.35 -13.09
N LYS A 944 17.58 -5.64 -13.05
CA LYS A 944 18.46 -5.24 -11.94
C LYS A 944 18.58 -3.72 -11.79
N ARG A 945 18.72 -2.99 -12.90
CA ARG A 945 18.73 -1.52 -12.93
C ARG A 945 17.44 -0.94 -12.34
N TYR A 946 16.28 -1.49 -12.68
CA TYR A 946 14.99 -0.97 -12.23
C TYR A 946 14.57 -1.43 -10.83
N VAL A 947 14.79 -2.69 -10.42
CA VAL A 947 14.49 -3.13 -9.04
C VAL A 947 15.30 -2.33 -8.02
N SER A 948 16.56 -2.00 -8.34
CA SER A 948 17.43 -1.18 -7.49
C SER A 948 16.83 0.19 -7.13
N LYS A 949 15.99 0.76 -8.01
CA LYS A 949 15.43 2.12 -7.85
C LYS A 949 14.45 2.23 -6.69
N TYR A 950 13.76 1.15 -6.32
CA TYR A 950 12.79 1.15 -5.20
C TYR A 950 13.20 0.22 -4.03
N THR A 951 14.35 -0.45 -4.11
CA THR A 951 14.87 -1.31 -3.03
C THR A 951 16.19 -0.77 -2.47
N ILE A 952 17.33 -1.09 -3.10
CA ILE A 952 18.64 -0.85 -2.49
C ILE A 952 19.09 0.61 -2.58
N ASN A 953 18.78 1.33 -3.67
CA ASN A 953 19.25 2.71 -3.83
C ASN A 953 18.59 3.67 -2.83
N PRO A 954 17.26 3.61 -2.58
CA PRO A 954 16.63 4.35 -1.49
C PRO A 954 17.22 3.98 -0.12
N ALA A 955 17.52 2.70 0.12
CA ALA A 955 18.15 2.27 1.36
C ALA A 955 19.58 2.83 1.53
N ILE A 956 20.38 2.90 0.47
CA ILE A 956 21.74 3.47 0.50
C ILE A 956 21.65 4.98 0.75
N ALA A 957 20.82 5.68 -0.03
CA ALA A 957 20.66 7.13 0.07
C ALA A 957 20.24 7.59 1.48
N GLN A 958 19.41 6.81 2.18
CA GLN A 958 18.90 7.14 3.50
C GLN A 958 19.65 6.45 4.66
N GLY A 959 20.80 5.83 4.42
CA GLY A 959 21.61 5.18 5.47
C GLY A 959 20.99 3.91 6.10
N MET A 960 19.96 3.33 5.45
CA MET A 960 19.19 2.16 5.89
C MET A 960 19.68 0.83 5.28
N SER A 961 20.54 0.88 4.27
CA SER A 961 21.00 -0.28 3.48
C SER A 961 21.70 -1.38 4.28
N HIS A 962 22.13 -1.07 5.49
CA HIS A 962 22.71 -2.02 6.43
C HIS A 962 21.68 -2.93 7.13
N ALA A 963 20.39 -2.56 7.07
CA ALA A 963 19.29 -3.28 7.71
C ALA A 963 18.28 -3.84 6.68
N ILE A 964 18.03 -3.11 5.58
CA ILE A 964 16.97 -3.39 4.60
C ILE A 964 17.43 -3.11 3.16
N GLY A 965 16.52 -3.28 2.18
CA GLY A 965 16.69 -2.85 0.80
C GLY A 965 17.17 -3.92 -0.19
N SER A 966 17.40 -5.15 0.25
CA SER A 966 17.78 -6.26 -0.64
C SER A 966 17.66 -7.62 0.06
N ILE A 967 17.66 -8.69 -0.74
CA ILE A 967 17.67 -10.07 -0.27
C ILE A 967 19.12 -10.51 -0.02
N GLU A 968 19.68 -10.10 1.12
CA GLU A 968 21.06 -10.40 1.53
C GLU A 968 21.10 -10.93 2.99
N VAL A 969 22.01 -11.86 3.26
CA VAL A 969 22.18 -12.45 4.60
C VAL A 969 22.57 -11.38 5.62
N GLY A 970 21.94 -11.41 6.79
CA GLY A 970 22.13 -10.43 7.87
C GLY A 970 21.17 -9.22 7.81
N LYS A 971 20.43 -9.02 6.71
CA LYS A 971 19.36 -8.01 6.62
C LYS A 971 18.03 -8.54 7.17
N ARG A 972 17.11 -7.63 7.50
CA ARG A 972 15.74 -8.00 7.91
C ARG A 972 15.04 -8.77 6.79
N ALA A 973 14.22 -9.75 7.18
CA ALA A 973 13.37 -10.49 6.27
C ALA A 973 12.10 -9.70 5.90
N ASP A 974 12.31 -8.53 5.28
CA ASP A 974 11.27 -7.69 4.68
C ASP A 974 11.16 -8.10 3.21
N LEU A 975 10.26 -9.04 2.92
CA LEU A 975 10.23 -9.82 1.67
C LEU A 975 8.85 -9.81 1.05
N VAL A 976 8.78 -9.73 -0.28
CA VAL A 976 7.51 -9.73 -1.03
C VAL A 976 7.49 -10.90 -2.00
N LEU A 977 6.46 -11.72 -1.91
CA LEU A 977 6.23 -12.85 -2.80
C LEU A 977 5.18 -12.48 -3.85
N TRP A 978 5.49 -12.74 -5.11
CA TRP A 978 4.66 -12.44 -6.27
C TRP A 978 4.35 -13.73 -7.03
N THR A 979 3.12 -13.91 -7.52
CA THR A 979 2.94 -14.81 -8.68
C THR A 979 3.56 -14.13 -9.90
N PRO A 980 4.23 -14.86 -10.83
CA PRO A 980 4.79 -14.25 -12.04
C PRO A 980 3.76 -13.43 -12.83
N ALA A 981 2.50 -13.87 -12.84
CA ALA A 981 1.40 -13.19 -13.50
C ALA A 981 1.02 -11.84 -12.86
N ASN A 982 1.19 -11.66 -11.53
CA ASN A 982 0.88 -10.42 -10.81
C ASN A 982 2.13 -9.64 -10.39
N PHE A 983 3.31 -9.97 -10.92
CA PHE A 983 4.54 -9.28 -10.62
C PHE A 983 4.42 -7.79 -10.96
N GLY A 984 4.76 -6.93 -9.99
CA GLY A 984 4.69 -5.49 -10.12
C GLY A 984 3.31 -4.85 -9.88
N THR A 985 2.24 -5.63 -9.66
CA THR A 985 0.90 -5.12 -9.33
C THR A 985 0.45 -5.51 -7.92
N LYS A 986 0.11 -6.78 -7.72
CA LYS A 986 -0.55 -7.30 -6.52
C LYS A 986 0.25 -8.48 -5.97
N PRO A 987 1.03 -8.30 -4.89
CA PRO A 987 1.74 -9.39 -4.22
C PRO A 987 0.80 -10.53 -3.82
N LYS A 988 1.35 -11.75 -3.74
CA LYS A 988 0.70 -12.89 -3.08
C LYS A 988 0.68 -12.66 -1.57
N LEU A 989 1.84 -12.31 -1.00
CA LEU A 989 2.01 -11.99 0.42
C LEU A 989 3.26 -11.14 0.67
N VAL A 990 3.29 -10.45 1.81
CA VAL A 990 4.33 -9.51 2.24
C VAL A 990 4.77 -9.84 3.67
N LEU A 991 6.06 -10.01 3.89
CA LEU A 991 6.68 -10.18 5.19
C LEU A 991 7.30 -8.86 5.65
N VAL A 992 7.20 -8.57 6.95
CA VAL A 992 7.95 -7.52 7.64
C VAL A 992 8.58 -8.14 8.88
N GLY A 993 9.90 -8.01 9.02
CA GLY A 993 10.66 -8.67 10.08
C GLY A 993 10.47 -10.19 10.12
N GLY A 994 10.30 -10.83 8.96
CA GLY A 994 10.12 -12.28 8.85
C GLY A 994 8.71 -12.80 9.18
N MET A 995 7.80 -11.98 9.67
CA MET A 995 6.40 -12.37 9.89
C MET A 995 5.53 -11.90 8.71
N ILE A 996 4.56 -12.73 8.28
CA ILE A 996 3.60 -12.33 7.26
C ILE A 996 2.76 -11.16 7.81
N SER A 997 2.91 -10.01 7.16
CA SER A 997 2.26 -8.76 7.51
C SER A 997 0.95 -8.59 6.74
N TRP A 998 0.98 -8.83 5.43
CA TRP A 998 -0.16 -8.68 4.51
C TRP A 998 -0.23 -9.86 3.53
N ALA A 999 -1.43 -10.27 3.12
CA ALA A 999 -1.61 -11.32 2.11
C ALA A 999 -2.90 -11.16 1.30
N MET A 1000 -2.91 -11.64 0.06
CA MET A 1000 -4.15 -11.87 -0.69
C MET A 1000 -4.87 -13.06 -0.07
N MET A 1001 -6.02 -12.80 0.55
CA MET A 1001 -6.73 -13.76 1.41
C MET A 1001 -8.23 -13.74 1.12
N GLY A 1002 -8.80 -14.94 1.00
CA GLY A 1002 -10.22 -15.19 0.77
C GLY A 1002 -11.13 -14.93 1.97
N ASP A 1003 -12.36 -15.46 1.88
CA ASP A 1003 -13.37 -15.50 2.93
C ASP A 1003 -12.83 -16.14 4.23
N PRO A 1004 -12.76 -15.39 5.35
CA PRO A 1004 -12.24 -15.91 6.62
C PRO A 1004 -13.08 -17.02 7.29
N ASN A 1005 -14.33 -17.24 6.86
CA ASN A 1005 -15.19 -18.28 7.39
C ASN A 1005 -15.09 -19.61 6.61
N ALA A 1006 -14.48 -19.57 5.42
CA ALA A 1006 -14.56 -20.67 4.47
C ALA A 1006 -13.61 -21.84 4.81
N SER A 1007 -13.88 -23.02 4.24
CA SER A 1007 -13.12 -24.25 4.53
C SER A 1007 -11.64 -24.21 4.10
N ILE A 1008 -11.30 -23.35 3.13
CA ILE A 1008 -9.93 -23.13 2.62
C ILE A 1008 -9.71 -21.65 2.26
N PRO A 1009 -8.47 -21.12 2.35
CA PRO A 1009 -8.17 -19.68 2.27
C PRO A 1009 -8.31 -19.05 0.87
N THR A 1010 -8.59 -19.85 -0.15
CA THR A 1010 -8.65 -19.47 -1.58
C THR A 1010 -10.07 -19.21 -2.08
N ILE A 1011 -11.04 -19.11 -1.18
CA ILE A 1011 -12.46 -18.90 -1.50
C ILE A 1011 -12.80 -17.42 -1.58
N GLU A 1012 -13.53 -17.01 -2.60
CA GLU A 1012 -13.85 -15.61 -2.86
C GLU A 1012 -14.77 -14.97 -1.80
N PRO A 1013 -14.59 -13.67 -1.46
CA PRO A 1013 -13.67 -12.71 -2.09
C PRO A 1013 -12.21 -12.77 -1.61
N ILE A 1014 -11.28 -12.81 -2.56
CA ILE A 1014 -9.83 -12.67 -2.32
C ILE A 1014 -9.40 -11.21 -2.54
N TYR A 1015 -8.89 -10.58 -1.48
CA TYR A 1015 -8.24 -9.27 -1.56
C TYR A 1015 -7.11 -9.15 -0.52
N ALA A 1016 -6.34 -8.06 -0.57
CA ALA A 1016 -5.22 -7.83 0.33
C ALA A 1016 -5.72 -7.52 1.76
N ARG A 1017 -5.37 -8.36 2.73
CA ARG A 1017 -5.80 -8.24 4.13
C ARG A 1017 -4.60 -8.16 5.10
N PRO A 1018 -4.72 -7.44 6.24
CA PRO A 1018 -3.77 -7.53 7.34
C PRO A 1018 -3.75 -8.94 7.93
N MET A 1019 -2.56 -9.46 8.19
CA MET A 1019 -2.32 -10.76 8.81
C MET A 1019 -1.92 -10.60 10.29
N PHE A 1020 -1.13 -11.51 10.85
CA PHE A 1020 -0.71 -11.44 12.27
C PHE A 1020 0.49 -10.52 12.52
N GLY A 1021 1.41 -10.35 11.57
CA GLY A 1021 2.58 -9.46 11.70
C GLY A 1021 2.29 -8.04 12.19
N PRO A 1022 1.25 -7.32 11.71
CA PRO A 1022 0.91 -5.96 12.15
C PRO A 1022 0.49 -5.87 13.61
N LEU A 1023 0.01 -6.98 14.19
CA LEU A 1023 -0.37 -7.07 15.61
C LEU A 1023 0.86 -7.19 16.52
N VAL A 1024 2.05 -7.33 15.95
CA VAL A 1024 3.34 -7.45 16.65
C VAL A 1024 4.28 -6.33 16.15
N PRO A 1025 4.15 -5.07 16.62
CA PRO A 1025 4.90 -3.95 16.07
C PRO A 1025 6.42 -4.08 16.18
N SER A 1026 6.93 -4.90 17.10
CA SER A 1026 8.37 -5.22 17.20
C SER A 1026 8.93 -5.99 16.00
N THR A 1027 8.09 -6.42 15.06
CA THR A 1027 8.50 -6.92 13.72
C THR A 1027 8.89 -5.79 12.76
N SER A 1028 8.50 -4.54 13.04
CA SER A 1028 8.83 -3.35 12.26
C SER A 1028 9.88 -2.48 12.95
N VAL A 1029 10.52 -1.59 12.21
CA VAL A 1029 11.46 -0.59 12.74
C VAL A 1029 10.98 0.85 12.58
N THR A 1030 11.39 1.69 13.53
CA THR A 1030 11.44 3.15 13.36
C THR A 1030 12.90 3.57 13.25
N PHE A 1031 13.27 4.09 12.09
CA PHE A 1031 14.57 4.69 11.81
C PHE A 1031 14.63 6.11 12.36
N VAL A 1032 15.71 6.41 13.09
CA VAL A 1032 15.98 7.70 13.74
C VAL A 1032 17.44 8.10 13.53
N SER A 1033 17.81 9.33 13.88
CA SER A 1033 19.23 9.72 13.92
C SER A 1033 20.00 8.99 15.00
N GLN A 1034 21.30 8.78 14.79
CA GLN A 1034 22.19 8.28 15.85
C GLN A 1034 22.24 9.25 17.05
N ALA A 1035 22.13 10.56 16.80
CA ALA A 1035 22.09 11.62 17.82
C ALA A 1035 20.90 11.50 18.79
N SER A 1036 19.72 11.12 18.31
CA SER A 1036 18.52 10.92 19.15
C SER A 1036 18.66 9.75 20.13
N ILE A 1037 19.45 8.74 19.76
CA ILE A 1037 19.77 7.59 20.61
C ILE A 1037 20.83 7.98 21.65
N THR A 1038 21.93 8.63 21.23
CA THR A 1038 23.05 8.97 22.13
C THR A 1038 22.70 10.06 23.14
N SER A 1039 21.88 11.04 22.77
CA SER A 1039 21.32 12.04 23.70
C SER A 1039 20.31 11.46 24.70
N GLY A 1040 19.80 10.25 24.44
CA GLY A 1040 18.71 9.65 25.21
C GLY A 1040 17.32 10.24 24.89
N ARG A 1041 17.21 11.16 23.94
CA ARG A 1041 15.95 11.83 23.58
C ARG A 1041 14.88 10.85 23.11
N ILE A 1042 15.21 9.92 22.20
CA ILE A 1042 14.24 8.92 21.71
C ILE A 1042 13.75 7.99 22.85
N LYS A 1043 14.61 7.72 23.83
CA LYS A 1043 14.29 6.94 25.03
C LYS A 1043 13.40 7.72 26.01
N SER A 1044 13.43 9.05 25.97
CA SER A 1044 12.61 9.91 26.84
C SER A 1044 11.12 9.89 26.48
N TYR A 1045 10.76 9.51 25.25
CA TYR A 1045 9.38 9.31 24.79
C TYR A 1045 8.70 8.06 25.40
N GLY A 1046 9.43 7.27 26.19
CA GLY A 1046 8.88 6.10 26.88
C GLY A 1046 8.87 4.84 25.99
N PRO A 1047 7.99 3.86 26.28
CA PRO A 1047 8.02 2.56 25.63
C PRO A 1047 7.41 2.61 24.21
N LEU A 1048 8.27 2.73 23.20
CA LEU A 1048 7.94 2.45 21.81
C LEU A 1048 7.89 0.92 21.58
N ARG A 1049 6.94 0.44 20.76
CA ARG A 1049 6.75 -1.00 20.47
C ARG A 1049 7.56 -1.46 19.26
N LYS A 1050 7.82 -0.57 18.30
CA LYS A 1050 8.74 -0.83 17.18
C LYS A 1050 10.19 -0.86 17.64
N GLN A 1051 11.01 -1.61 16.92
CA GLN A 1051 12.47 -1.58 17.12
C GLN A 1051 13.03 -0.23 16.66
N ILE A 1052 13.94 0.37 17.43
CA ILE A 1052 14.59 1.64 17.05
C ILE A 1052 15.94 1.35 16.40
N VAL A 1053 16.17 1.91 15.21
CA VAL A 1053 17.40 1.71 14.42
C VAL A 1053 17.97 3.07 14.01
N ALA A 1054 19.28 3.26 14.15
CA ALA A 1054 19.93 4.47 13.65
C ALA A 1054 20.13 4.41 12.12
N VAL A 1055 19.86 5.50 11.41
CA VAL A 1055 20.47 5.72 10.10
C VAL A 1055 21.97 5.99 10.27
N ARG A 1056 22.77 5.63 9.25
CA ARG A 1056 24.23 5.81 9.25
C ARG A 1056 24.82 5.78 7.84
N ASN A 1057 25.98 6.41 7.68
CA ASN A 1057 26.71 6.55 6.42
C ASN A 1057 25.89 7.23 5.31
N CYS A 1058 25.17 8.30 5.68
CA CYS A 1058 24.36 9.12 4.78
C CYS A 1058 25.22 10.13 3.99
N ARG A 1059 26.41 10.46 4.49
CA ARG A 1059 27.25 11.57 3.98
C ARG A 1059 28.40 11.11 3.08
N ASN A 1060 28.97 9.94 3.34
CA ASN A 1060 30.14 9.40 2.61
C ASN A 1060 29.75 8.58 1.35
N ILE A 1061 28.66 8.96 0.69
CA ILE A 1061 28.11 8.29 -0.50
C ILE A 1061 27.87 9.31 -1.62
N GLY A 1062 27.81 8.84 -2.85
CA GLY A 1062 27.46 9.66 -4.01
C GLY A 1062 26.81 8.83 -5.11
N LYS A 1063 26.67 9.42 -6.30
CA LYS A 1063 26.05 8.79 -7.47
C LYS A 1063 26.66 7.43 -7.81
N LYS A 1064 27.99 7.30 -7.67
CA LYS A 1064 28.76 6.05 -7.84
C LYS A 1064 28.31 4.87 -6.96
N ASP A 1065 27.63 5.15 -5.84
CA ASP A 1065 27.21 4.14 -4.87
C ASP A 1065 25.78 3.63 -5.17
N MET A 1066 25.08 4.26 -6.12
CA MET A 1066 23.76 3.86 -6.59
C MET A 1066 23.87 2.66 -7.53
N ARG A 1067 23.45 1.48 -7.05
CA ARG A 1067 23.57 0.21 -7.77
C ARG A 1067 22.85 0.28 -9.12
N PHE A 1068 23.58 -0.09 -10.18
CA PHE A 1068 23.16 -0.07 -11.60
C PHE A 1068 22.70 1.30 -12.13
N ASN A 1069 22.86 2.38 -11.35
CA ASN A 1069 22.30 3.70 -11.63
C ASN A 1069 23.25 4.84 -11.21
N ASP A 1070 24.50 4.71 -11.63
CA ASP A 1070 25.64 5.57 -11.30
C ASP A 1070 26.06 6.50 -12.47
N THR A 1071 25.34 6.47 -13.58
CA THR A 1071 25.67 7.23 -14.81
C THR A 1071 25.52 8.74 -14.58
N MET A 1072 26.51 9.52 -15.04
CA MET A 1072 26.55 10.99 -14.92
C MET A 1072 26.79 11.62 -16.29
N PRO A 1073 25.77 11.62 -17.19
CA PRO A 1073 25.91 12.23 -18.51
C PRO A 1073 26.06 13.74 -18.39
N LYS A 1074 26.74 14.39 -19.33
CA LYS A 1074 26.79 15.86 -19.41
C LYS A 1074 25.48 16.41 -19.92
N MET A 1075 24.81 17.23 -19.12
CA MET A 1075 23.43 17.66 -19.37
C MET A 1075 23.38 19.03 -20.04
N GLN A 1076 22.46 19.17 -21.00
CA GLN A 1076 22.05 20.45 -21.55
C GLN A 1076 20.53 20.49 -21.60
N VAL A 1077 19.94 21.62 -21.24
CA VAL A 1077 18.50 21.90 -21.39
C VAL A 1077 18.40 23.22 -22.10
N ASP A 1078 17.64 23.26 -23.20
CA ASP A 1078 17.37 24.50 -23.92
C ASP A 1078 16.41 25.38 -23.09
N PRO A 1079 16.74 26.65 -22.80
CA PRO A 1079 15.92 27.49 -21.91
C PRO A 1079 14.61 27.96 -22.56
N GLU A 1080 14.47 27.89 -23.89
CA GLU A 1080 13.27 28.31 -24.62
C GLU A 1080 12.48 27.10 -25.14
N MET A 1081 13.18 26.10 -25.66
CA MET A 1081 12.58 24.92 -26.29
C MET A 1081 12.49 23.70 -25.35
N TYR A 1082 13.02 23.78 -24.13
CA TYR A 1082 13.12 22.72 -23.10
C TYR A 1082 13.80 21.42 -23.55
N VAL A 1083 14.41 21.41 -24.74
CA VAL A 1083 15.06 20.25 -25.33
C VAL A 1083 16.23 19.78 -24.46
N VAL A 1084 16.06 18.61 -23.86
CA VAL A 1084 17.10 17.96 -23.05
C VAL A 1084 18.08 17.19 -23.94
N LYS A 1085 19.37 17.31 -23.65
CA LYS A 1085 20.44 16.49 -24.21
C LYS A 1085 21.31 15.90 -23.09
N ALA A 1086 21.77 14.67 -23.29
CA ALA A 1086 22.79 14.00 -22.51
C ALA A 1086 23.97 13.68 -23.42
N ASP A 1087 25.19 14.10 -23.04
CA ASP A 1087 26.42 13.93 -23.83
C ASP A 1087 26.27 14.41 -25.30
N GLY A 1088 25.51 15.49 -25.50
CA GLY A 1088 25.19 16.06 -26.80
C GLY A 1088 24.03 15.37 -27.57
N VAL A 1089 23.57 14.20 -27.13
CA VAL A 1089 22.47 13.44 -27.75
C VAL A 1089 21.13 13.90 -27.20
N LYS A 1090 20.18 14.24 -28.07
CA LYS A 1090 18.81 14.62 -27.67
C LYS A 1090 18.12 13.45 -26.97
N LEU A 1091 17.54 13.70 -25.80
CA LEU A 1091 16.71 12.73 -25.09
C LEU A 1091 15.25 12.92 -25.51
N THR A 1092 14.64 11.86 -26.04
CA THR A 1092 13.24 11.82 -26.48
C THR A 1092 12.63 10.45 -26.21
N ALA A 1093 11.36 10.45 -25.83
CA ALA A 1093 10.49 9.29 -25.74
C ALA A 1093 9.08 9.73 -26.16
N GLU A 1094 8.40 8.94 -26.99
CA GLU A 1094 7.03 9.26 -27.41
C GLU A 1094 6.05 8.93 -26.28
N PRO A 1095 4.92 9.65 -26.11
CA PRO A 1095 3.94 9.31 -25.08
C PRO A 1095 3.31 7.94 -25.38
N SER A 1096 3.31 7.04 -24.39
CA SER A 1096 2.62 5.75 -24.53
C SER A 1096 1.10 5.93 -24.55
N ALA A 1097 0.43 5.40 -25.57
CA ALA A 1097 -1.03 5.35 -25.65
C ALA A 1097 -1.64 4.24 -24.77
N GLN A 1098 -0.86 3.19 -24.45
CA GLN A 1098 -1.27 2.07 -23.59
C GLN A 1098 -0.08 1.63 -22.72
N LEU A 1099 -0.40 1.02 -21.57
CA LEU A 1099 0.57 0.37 -20.68
C LEU A 1099 0.00 -0.99 -20.22
N PRO A 1100 0.85 -2.02 -20.06
CA PRO A 1100 0.47 -3.26 -19.39
C PRO A 1100 0.19 -2.97 -17.91
N LEU A 1101 -0.24 -3.98 -17.15
CA LEU A 1101 -0.46 -3.88 -15.70
C LEU A 1101 -1.56 -2.87 -15.26
N THR A 1102 -2.35 -2.33 -16.20
CA THR A 1102 -3.43 -1.36 -15.97
C THR A 1102 -4.83 -2.04 -15.85
N GLN A 1103 -5.75 -1.77 -16.78
CA GLN A 1103 -7.15 -2.25 -16.76
C GLN A 1103 -7.29 -3.78 -16.74
N ALA A 1104 -6.24 -4.51 -17.12
CA ALA A 1104 -6.19 -5.98 -17.01
C ALA A 1104 -6.11 -6.50 -15.56
N TYR A 1105 -5.74 -5.64 -14.59
CA TYR A 1105 -5.51 -5.98 -13.18
C TYR A 1105 -6.36 -5.20 -12.18
N TYR A 1106 -6.78 -3.97 -12.53
CA TYR A 1106 -7.50 -3.05 -11.64
C TYR A 1106 -8.95 -2.84 -12.10
N THR A 1107 -9.86 -2.75 -11.12
CA THR A 1107 -11.31 -2.61 -11.34
C THR A 1107 -11.73 -1.19 -11.72
N TYR A 1108 -10.91 -0.21 -11.33
CA TYR A 1108 -11.06 1.22 -11.54
C TYR A 1108 -9.71 1.82 -11.91
#